data_AF-A0AAU0U9A4-F1
#
_entry.id   AF-A0AAU0U9A4-F1
#
_cell.length_a   1.000
_cell.length_b   1.000
_cell.length_c   1.000
_cell.angle_alpha   90.00
_cell.angle_beta   90.00
_cell.angle_gamma   90.00
#
_symmetry.space_group_name_H-M   'P 1'
#
loop_
_entity.id
_entity.type
_entity.pdbx_description
1 polymer ?
#
loop_
_entity_poly.entity_id
_entity_poly.type
_entity_poly.pdbx_seq_one_letter_code
_entity_poly.pdbx_strand_id
1 'polypeptide(L)'
;MEVVDLYLNLEFFPGDELSRGQSLYEQASQLQAIPAASALLLQPELVAPVDDPEEEELSPAVPDSLEAVGANEVPAEPVISVQIIAASPSLDALSPSPSFNELVEHGWILVSWGRFTVPRDIVMAVLHNPQTVGTAFRLLIEERDRNVFRLKSGFNPSGVLRDIAEDVVAERYQLGAIASVSRDWIAARLWDASSGVKNGLSVDQRISQWIDRWQFLNWPQFAMSSHLEPASFEEFVDAAMEVLTVPSTIPGWDEFRRAAGAPTALLFQHQGRVLDNIVPAIPATTINRIQWMERGAPEKTFHEYLGTRGASLLTVLLNELQGAMFDPLGLSLRLMDFVVDRPVLLRQLAMTAQRAPALLADMLMAPSTCTLACSLIASWEFNDGGWNRDFQVHANRTTELLAFEDALALLGGHLDAGCLRSNEVAALYLYVYELAFAPRQSTHRDTMLSLLREEITAADNGVQDAVVADLIIFSTAGLDPMTAFCAALDLASDGGCADRISPSEVVSLYLDVVMPKGERLGLRKLEPKSARSLVALAFRCDETLRSRFLGAIDLPTWLQMAPTSEQEQYAYHDLLIGRIRLHIRVISRAIAEWPNEIPNELVGALGNAIHAGAMDRPERNRVDAFVLRQEYGYTWGADDSPIALDLAAALGKLQGGALQRVVTQLCQVEEPAVLAGIIANTPAALNEQIRAHLQTLTPTTSSDVWSLRELQGRVEALLNAGLPDIAETFIVVERSAVTWGPVPGRQISSMRTDLRLMFLRERWLEIASYNFPEGMSDSLRQEANDVLLFYQGLAGLKNPEGNLQTSEAIFLGLTQRNRGVPAYHTNLFACRVNRLLNSDAFQLLSGEALSEARLYLSESVRVTRPLIQHSASDLKALEMNRVMMLLAVNRPGECLQVLLELRETNFDENIEGFRALALARLGSKREALSVITQAENTFGRTVFLCAVRENIDTHRPYATAPNLALDDDPVPGIRQAFEAFTRLGHVEQAEVLQSRGQLDLYLLDEIRGACASLVALAPMMRGLGLVRFEDDISAVLKQILRSRLLLQKWVVEDQPRGGYSGSGGVGERDIVVSNGTATLAVIETVVTDFVNKGNLTSHFNKLLGYDTCRFFFHITYARRSNCAAILAHLRAACTTPSSGINYINSSNLGDFDSMPVGFKAHYEIDSRHIVVVFLALEIGQHIQRATAASQ
;
A
#
# COMPACT_ATOMS: atom_id res chain seq x y z
N MET A 1 -32.32 34.63 -19.98
CA MET A 1 -32.46 36.01 -19.47
C MET A 1 -33.32 36.02 -18.22
N GLU A 2 -34.56 35.55 -18.25
CA GLU A 2 -35.47 35.60 -17.09
C GLU A 2 -34.97 34.87 -15.82
N VAL A 3 -34.23 33.76 -15.98
CA VAL A 3 -33.57 33.06 -14.86
C VAL A 3 -32.42 33.89 -14.27
N VAL A 4 -31.60 34.56 -15.10
CA VAL A 4 -30.54 35.47 -14.63
C VAL A 4 -31.15 36.63 -13.85
N ASP A 5 -32.28 37.17 -14.32
CA ASP A 5 -33.01 38.23 -13.61
C ASP A 5 -33.51 37.75 -12.24
N LEU A 6 -33.95 36.49 -12.11
CA LEU A 6 -34.29 35.89 -10.81
C LEU A 6 -33.06 35.81 -9.89
N TYR A 7 -31.92 35.29 -10.35
CA TYR A 7 -30.69 35.21 -9.54
C TYR A 7 -30.15 36.58 -9.13
N LEU A 8 -30.31 37.62 -9.97
CA LEU A 8 -29.89 38.98 -9.66
C LEU A 8 -30.77 39.67 -8.62
N ASN A 9 -32.06 39.28 -8.55
CA ASN A 9 -33.04 39.86 -7.63
C ASN A 9 -33.34 38.95 -6.43
N LEU A 10 -32.59 37.87 -6.25
CA LEU A 10 -32.62 37.05 -5.04
C LEU A 10 -31.59 37.57 -4.03
N GLU A 11 -32.07 37.99 -2.87
CA GLU A 11 -31.28 38.28 -1.69
C GLU A 11 -31.04 36.99 -0.92
N PHE A 12 -29.78 36.72 -0.63
CA PHE A 12 -29.33 35.51 0.04
C PHE A 12 -28.80 35.87 1.43
N PHE A 13 -29.35 35.23 2.45
CA PHE A 13 -28.94 35.34 3.85
C PHE A 13 -28.44 33.97 4.30
N PRO A 14 -27.13 33.76 4.31
CA PRO A 14 -26.57 32.48 4.70
C PRO A 14 -26.83 32.13 6.16
N GLY A 15 -26.92 30.84 6.48
CA GLY A 15 -27.03 30.37 7.87
C GLY A 15 -25.74 30.58 8.68
N ASP A 16 -24.60 30.45 8.00
CA ASP A 16 -23.24 30.51 8.53
C ASP A 16 -22.61 31.91 8.41
N GLU A 17 -23.41 32.95 8.14
CA GLU A 17 -22.95 34.33 8.14
C GLU A 17 -22.57 34.76 9.57
N LEU A 18 -21.37 35.34 9.75
CA LEU A 18 -20.84 35.70 11.07
C LEU A 18 -21.78 36.61 11.87
N SER A 19 -22.33 37.65 11.22
CA SER A 19 -23.23 38.64 11.81
C SER A 19 -24.54 38.00 12.32
N ARG A 20 -25.08 37.04 11.56
CA ARG A 20 -26.29 36.29 11.89
C ARG A 20 -26.01 35.28 13.00
N GLY A 21 -24.91 34.53 12.92
CA GLY A 21 -24.49 33.57 13.93
C GLY A 21 -24.29 34.22 15.29
N GLN A 22 -23.61 35.37 15.32
CA GLN A 22 -23.44 36.17 16.53
C GLN A 22 -24.79 36.60 17.12
N SER A 23 -25.68 37.14 16.29
CA SER A 23 -27.01 37.59 16.74
C SER A 23 -27.86 36.44 17.29
N LEU A 24 -27.86 35.28 16.63
CA LEU A 24 -28.59 34.08 17.05
C LEU A 24 -28.06 33.55 18.37
N TYR A 25 -26.74 33.45 18.51
CA TYR A 25 -26.10 32.95 19.72
C TYR A 25 -26.32 33.90 20.91
N GLU A 26 -26.17 35.21 20.72
CA GLU A 26 -26.38 36.20 21.78
C GLU A 26 -27.84 36.23 22.25
N GLN A 27 -28.81 36.11 21.34
CA GLN A 27 -30.24 35.97 21.71
C GLN A 27 -30.50 34.69 22.49
N ALA A 28 -29.96 33.55 22.06
CA ALA A 28 -30.12 32.27 22.74
C ALA A 28 -29.44 32.26 24.13
N SER A 29 -28.26 32.86 24.24
CA SER A 29 -27.52 32.99 25.49
C SER A 29 -28.23 33.91 26.50
N GLN A 30 -28.89 34.97 26.03
CA GLN A 30 -29.71 35.84 26.89
C GLN A 30 -30.96 35.14 27.42
N LEU A 31 -31.61 34.31 26.59
CA LEU A 31 -32.75 33.49 27.01
C LEU A 31 -32.35 32.40 28.02
N GLN A 32 -31.13 31.85 27.89
CA GLN A 32 -30.57 30.85 28.81
C GLN A 32 -30.14 31.44 30.17
N ALA A 33 -29.84 32.75 30.23
CA ALA A 33 -29.42 33.45 31.46
C ALA A 33 -30.58 33.80 32.42
N ILE A 34 -31.84 33.53 32.04
CA ILE A 34 -33.03 33.79 32.88
C ILE A 34 -33.21 32.60 33.84
N PRO A 35 -33.19 32.80 35.19
CA PRO A 35 -33.40 31.70 36.13
C PRO A 35 -34.76 31.03 35.90
N ALA A 36 -34.82 29.72 36.10
CA ALA A 36 -35.97 28.82 35.89
C ALA A 36 -37.22 29.09 36.77
N ALA A 37 -37.47 30.34 37.18
CA ALA A 37 -38.64 30.76 37.96
C ALA A 37 -39.67 31.58 37.16
N SER A 38 -39.52 31.76 35.83
CA SER A 38 -40.44 32.64 35.07
C SER A 38 -40.98 32.10 33.75
N ALA A 39 -40.81 30.81 33.43
CA ALA A 39 -41.40 30.19 32.23
C ALA A 39 -42.71 29.45 32.53
N LEU A 40 -43.66 30.11 33.19
CA LEU A 40 -45.08 29.76 33.14
C LEU A 40 -45.75 30.89 32.36
N LEU A 41 -46.26 30.57 31.17
CA LEU A 41 -46.99 31.41 30.20
C LEU A 41 -46.21 31.54 28.88
N LEU A 42 -46.34 30.51 28.03
CA LEU A 42 -46.57 30.59 26.58
C LEU A 42 -46.41 29.18 25.98
N GLN A 43 -47.48 28.38 26.09
CA GLN A 43 -47.72 27.28 25.16
C GLN A 43 -48.95 27.63 24.33
N PRO A 44 -48.95 27.34 23.02
CA PRO A 44 -50.16 26.96 22.33
C PRO A 44 -50.08 25.48 21.88
N GLU A 45 -51.01 24.71 22.44
CA GLU A 45 -51.82 23.66 21.83
C GLU A 45 -51.17 22.69 20.82
N LEU A 46 -50.87 21.48 21.29
CA LEU A 46 -50.87 20.27 20.48
C LEU A 46 -52.09 19.43 20.88
N VAL A 47 -52.97 19.24 19.90
CA VAL A 47 -54.16 18.38 19.95
C VAL A 47 -53.72 16.91 20.03
N ALA A 48 -54.40 16.18 20.91
CA ALA A 48 -54.14 14.82 21.36
C ALA A 48 -54.29 13.71 20.29
N PRO A 49 -53.71 12.52 20.52
CA PRO A 49 -54.31 11.26 20.14
C PRO A 49 -55.10 10.65 21.32
N VAL A 50 -56.32 10.20 20.99
CA VAL A 50 -57.27 9.49 21.86
C VAL A 50 -56.96 7.99 21.83
N ASP A 51 -56.83 7.45 23.06
CA ASP A 51 -57.26 6.15 23.62
C ASP A 51 -57.25 4.87 22.76
N ASP A 52 -56.62 3.81 23.29
CA ASP A 52 -57.33 2.79 24.11
C ASP A 52 -56.33 1.75 24.70
N PRO A 53 -56.71 0.91 25.70
CA PRO A 53 -55.98 0.81 26.97
C PRO A 53 -55.61 -0.63 27.40
N GLU A 54 -55.20 -0.73 28.67
CA GLU A 54 -55.11 -1.90 29.58
C GLU A 54 -53.83 -2.75 29.48
N GLU A 55 -52.87 -2.58 30.41
CA GLU A 55 -52.81 -3.06 31.81
C GLU A 55 -52.43 -4.56 31.91
N GLU A 56 -51.24 -4.87 32.45
CA GLU A 56 -51.14 -5.35 33.84
C GLU A 56 -49.67 -5.48 34.30
N GLU A 57 -49.50 -5.14 35.57
CA GLU A 57 -48.27 -5.06 36.36
C GLU A 57 -47.65 -6.44 36.70
N LEU A 58 -46.38 -6.45 37.11
CA LEU A 58 -45.95 -6.89 38.45
C LEU A 58 -44.43 -7.12 38.51
N SER A 59 -43.72 -6.26 39.26
CA SER A 59 -42.61 -6.68 40.14
C SER A 59 -43.22 -7.13 41.48
N PRO A 60 -42.52 -7.78 42.46
CA PRO A 60 -41.07 -7.81 42.68
C PRO A 60 -40.50 -9.13 43.27
N ALA A 61 -39.20 -9.11 43.64
CA ALA A 61 -38.60 -9.65 44.88
C ALA A 61 -37.41 -10.61 44.71
N VAL A 62 -36.29 -10.19 45.31
CA VAL A 62 -35.10 -10.98 45.71
C VAL A 62 -35.35 -11.43 47.17
N PRO A 63 -34.93 -12.65 47.61
CA PRO A 63 -33.69 -12.75 48.40
C PRO A 63 -32.88 -14.07 48.24
N ASP A 64 -31.55 -13.95 48.43
CA ASP A 64 -30.63 -14.77 49.27
C ASP A 64 -31.00 -16.24 49.58
N SER A 65 -30.14 -17.26 49.64
CA SER A 65 -28.68 -17.35 49.86
C SER A 65 -28.25 -18.85 49.88
N LEU A 66 -26.96 -19.08 49.59
CA LEU A 66 -26.00 -20.04 50.18
C LEU A 66 -26.34 -21.55 50.31
N GLU A 67 -25.54 -22.41 49.66
CA GLU A 67 -24.50 -23.21 50.36
C GLU A 67 -23.51 -23.89 49.38
N ALA A 68 -22.26 -23.98 49.84
CA ALA A 68 -21.02 -24.37 49.15
C ALA A 68 -20.72 -25.90 49.36
N VAL A 69 -19.70 -26.57 48.80
CA VAL A 69 -18.23 -26.37 48.83
C VAL A 69 -17.57 -27.47 47.96
N GLY A 70 -16.42 -27.20 47.31
CA GLY A 70 -15.53 -28.28 46.84
C GLY A 70 -14.40 -27.95 45.86
N ALA A 71 -13.47 -27.08 46.26
CA ALA A 71 -12.09 -26.83 45.81
C ALA A 71 -11.49 -27.56 44.57
N ASN A 72 -10.89 -26.78 43.66
CA ASN A 72 -9.47 -26.90 43.32
C ASN A 72 -8.93 -25.66 42.56
N GLU A 73 -7.65 -25.41 42.79
CA GLU A 73 -6.85 -24.20 42.53
C GLU A 73 -6.94 -23.68 41.09
N VAL A 74 -7.29 -22.40 40.95
CA VAL A 74 -7.17 -21.61 39.71
C VAL A 74 -5.96 -20.67 39.89
N PRO A 75 -4.97 -20.68 38.97
CA PRO A 75 -3.82 -19.78 39.03
C PRO A 75 -4.26 -18.34 38.72
N ALA A 76 -3.59 -17.39 39.37
CA ALA A 76 -3.84 -15.96 39.33
C ALA A 76 -4.09 -15.43 37.91
N GLU A 77 -5.26 -14.81 37.72
CA GLU A 77 -5.58 -14.03 36.53
C GLU A 77 -4.58 -12.87 36.38
N PRO A 78 -4.12 -12.56 35.16
CA PRO A 78 -3.36 -11.35 34.91
C PRO A 78 -4.29 -10.15 35.03
N VAL A 79 -4.14 -9.38 36.10
CA VAL A 79 -4.68 -8.01 36.17
C VAL A 79 -3.81 -7.12 35.29
N ILE A 80 -4.08 -7.13 33.99
CA ILE A 80 -3.89 -5.97 33.11
C ILE A 80 -5.08 -5.93 32.15
N SER A 81 -6.21 -5.43 32.64
CA SER A 81 -7.09 -4.65 31.77
C SER A 81 -6.63 -3.20 31.85
N VAL A 82 -5.77 -2.78 30.91
CA VAL A 82 -5.78 -1.36 30.54
C VAL A 82 -7.06 -1.17 29.75
N GLN A 83 -8.18 -1.02 30.46
CA GLN A 83 -9.23 -0.15 29.95
C GLN A 83 -8.64 1.24 29.95
N ILE A 84 -8.15 1.69 28.80
CA ILE A 84 -8.19 3.13 28.52
C ILE A 84 -9.67 3.46 28.59
N ILE A 85 -10.13 3.97 29.73
CA ILE A 85 -11.41 4.65 29.81
C ILE A 85 -11.28 5.73 28.75
N ALA A 86 -11.97 5.57 27.62
CA ALA A 86 -12.11 6.64 26.64
C ALA A 86 -12.65 7.84 27.44
N ALA A 87 -11.78 8.82 27.69
CA ALA A 87 -12.15 9.96 28.50
C ALA A 87 -13.37 10.61 27.86
N SER A 88 -14.46 10.76 28.59
CA SER A 88 -15.66 11.40 28.05
C SER A 88 -15.35 12.86 27.71
N PRO A 89 -15.82 13.38 26.57
CA PRO A 89 -15.64 14.79 26.23
C PRO A 89 -16.34 15.69 27.26
N SER A 90 -15.63 16.69 27.79
CA SER A 90 -16.21 17.70 28.69
C SER A 90 -16.69 18.92 27.90
N LEU A 91 -17.88 19.41 28.26
CA LEU A 91 -18.46 20.65 27.74
C LEU A 91 -18.53 21.75 28.82
N ASP A 92 -17.85 21.56 29.96
CA ASP A 92 -17.97 22.44 31.13
C ASP A 92 -17.58 23.90 30.82
N ALA A 93 -16.68 24.11 29.87
CA ALA A 93 -16.26 25.43 29.40
C ALA A 93 -17.37 26.24 28.69
N LEU A 94 -18.52 25.62 28.39
CA LEU A 94 -19.72 26.31 27.89
C LEU A 94 -20.68 26.76 29.02
N SER A 95 -20.29 26.59 30.29
CA SER A 95 -21.08 26.96 31.47
C SER A 95 -20.23 27.75 32.49
N PRO A 96 -20.54 29.04 32.75
CA PRO A 96 -21.62 29.84 32.16
C PRO A 96 -21.40 30.10 30.66
N SER A 97 -22.46 30.46 29.92
CA SER A 97 -22.41 30.68 28.48
C SER A 97 -21.36 31.74 28.12
N PRO A 98 -20.27 31.39 27.42
CA PRO A 98 -19.27 32.37 26.95
C PRO A 98 -19.91 33.27 25.89
N SER A 99 -19.39 34.48 25.71
CA SER A 99 -19.77 35.36 24.60
C SER A 99 -19.35 34.77 23.25
N PHE A 100 -19.96 35.24 22.17
CA PHE A 100 -19.61 34.77 20.81
C PHE A 100 -18.13 35.03 20.49
N ASN A 101 -17.58 36.16 20.93
CA ASN A 101 -16.16 36.48 20.74
C ASN A 101 -15.25 35.53 21.52
N GLU A 102 -15.63 35.14 22.75
CA GLU A 102 -14.89 34.15 23.53
C GLU A 102 -14.96 32.75 22.89
N LEU A 103 -16.07 32.39 22.23
CA LEU A 103 -16.16 31.14 21.47
C LEU A 103 -15.21 31.13 20.27
N VAL A 104 -15.06 32.27 19.57
CA VAL A 104 -14.10 32.42 18.47
C VAL A 104 -12.67 32.41 18.99
N GLU A 105 -12.37 33.17 20.04
CA GLU A 105 -11.02 33.30 20.62
C GLU A 105 -10.48 31.95 21.13
N HIS A 106 -11.33 31.16 21.77
CA HIS A 106 -10.95 29.84 22.31
C HIS A 106 -11.01 28.71 21.27
N GLY A 107 -11.47 28.97 20.03
CA GLY A 107 -11.50 27.98 18.95
C GLY A 107 -12.69 27.01 18.96
N TRP A 108 -13.78 27.36 19.67
CA TRP A 108 -15.08 26.66 19.53
C TRP A 108 -15.72 26.94 18.17
N ILE A 109 -15.49 28.14 17.66
CA ILE A 109 -15.95 28.61 16.35
C ILE A 109 -14.72 29.06 15.55
N LEU A 110 -14.63 28.59 14.32
CA LEU A 110 -13.63 29.04 13.35
C LEU A 110 -14.28 30.09 12.44
N VAL A 111 -13.56 31.18 12.15
CA VAL A 111 -14.06 32.26 11.30
C VAL A 111 -13.14 32.43 10.09
N SER A 112 -13.72 32.50 8.90
CA SER A 112 -13.01 32.71 7.64
C SER A 112 -13.88 33.49 6.68
N TRP A 113 -13.36 34.62 6.18
CA TRP A 113 -14.02 35.48 5.19
C TRP A 113 -15.53 35.77 5.43
N GLY A 114 -15.85 36.23 6.65
CA GLY A 114 -17.21 36.59 7.07
C GLY A 114 -18.15 35.40 7.31
N ARG A 115 -17.64 34.17 7.25
CA ARG A 115 -18.35 32.93 7.58
C ARG A 115 -17.82 32.34 8.87
N PHE A 116 -18.67 31.61 9.59
CA PHE A 116 -18.25 30.81 10.73
C PHE A 116 -18.48 29.32 10.46
N THR A 117 -17.62 28.48 11.00
CA THR A 117 -17.79 27.02 11.02
C THR A 117 -17.48 26.48 12.41
N VAL A 118 -18.01 25.30 12.74
CA VAL A 118 -17.77 24.64 14.03
C VAL A 118 -17.07 23.31 13.77
N PRO A 119 -15.91 23.04 14.40
CA PRO A 119 -15.17 21.81 14.17
C PRO A 119 -16.03 20.56 14.40
N ARG A 120 -15.90 19.55 13.52
CA ARG A 120 -16.82 18.40 13.49
C ARG A 120 -16.83 17.61 14.80
N ASP A 121 -15.67 17.47 15.44
CA ASP A 121 -15.53 16.76 16.71
C ASP A 121 -16.32 17.48 17.84
N ILE A 122 -16.34 18.82 17.82
CA ILE A 122 -17.14 19.64 18.76
C ILE A 122 -18.63 19.49 18.47
N VAL A 123 -19.04 19.54 17.18
CA VAL A 123 -20.43 19.33 16.78
C VAL A 123 -20.96 18.00 17.28
N MET A 124 -20.19 16.93 17.06
CA MET A 124 -20.57 15.59 17.49
C MET A 124 -20.67 15.53 19.02
N ALA A 125 -19.70 16.07 19.76
CA ALA A 125 -19.74 16.10 21.22
C ALA A 125 -20.97 16.85 21.77
N VAL A 126 -21.32 18.00 21.19
CA VAL A 126 -22.47 18.81 21.63
C VAL A 126 -23.81 18.16 21.31
N LEU A 127 -23.95 17.53 20.14
CA LEU A 127 -25.19 16.87 19.73
C LEU A 127 -25.43 15.52 20.45
N HIS A 128 -24.37 14.81 20.85
CA HIS A 128 -24.48 13.52 21.54
C HIS A 128 -24.60 13.66 23.08
N ASN A 129 -24.41 14.86 23.64
CA ASN A 129 -24.50 15.07 25.08
C ASN A 129 -25.97 15.31 25.50
N PRO A 130 -26.60 14.47 26.35
CA PRO A 130 -27.99 14.67 26.77
C PRO A 130 -28.17 15.80 27.81
N GLN A 131 -27.10 16.41 28.32
CA GLN A 131 -27.16 17.47 29.34
C GLN A 131 -27.56 18.84 28.76
N THR A 132 -28.04 19.75 29.63
CA THR A 132 -28.43 21.14 29.30
C THR A 132 -27.25 22.11 29.23
N VAL A 133 -26.01 21.62 29.33
CA VAL A 133 -24.79 22.43 29.23
C VAL A 133 -24.59 22.85 27.77
N GLY A 134 -24.46 24.15 27.52
CA GLY A 134 -24.22 24.69 26.18
C GLY A 134 -25.44 24.77 25.25
N THR A 135 -26.68 24.81 25.76
CA THR A 135 -27.91 24.91 24.93
C THR A 135 -27.89 26.03 23.87
N ALA A 136 -27.43 27.24 24.22
CA ALA A 136 -27.28 28.33 23.25
C ALA A 136 -26.33 27.97 22.09
N PHE A 137 -25.25 27.25 22.40
CA PHE A 137 -24.28 26.79 21.41
C PHE A 137 -24.85 25.63 20.55
N ARG A 138 -25.66 24.74 21.14
CA ARG A 138 -26.41 23.72 20.38
C ARG A 138 -27.37 24.35 19.37
N LEU A 139 -28.12 25.37 19.77
CA LEU A 139 -29.03 26.08 18.86
C LEU A 139 -28.29 26.74 17.71
N LEU A 140 -27.13 27.35 17.97
CA LEU A 140 -26.26 27.88 16.92
C LEU A 140 -25.82 26.78 15.94
N ILE A 141 -25.44 25.60 16.45
CA ILE A 141 -25.03 24.44 15.65
C ILE A 141 -26.18 23.93 14.75
N GLU A 142 -27.41 23.88 15.27
CA GLU A 142 -28.59 23.40 14.54
C GLU A 142 -29.07 24.39 13.47
N GLU A 143 -28.89 25.70 13.69
CA GLU A 143 -29.33 26.75 12.77
C GLU A 143 -28.29 27.14 11.71
N ARG A 144 -27.00 26.77 11.88
CA ARG A 144 -25.90 27.22 11.00
C ARG A 144 -26.08 26.84 9.53
N ASP A 145 -26.76 25.74 9.25
CA ASP A 145 -26.90 25.20 7.88
C ASP A 145 -28.20 25.72 7.20
N ARG A 146 -29.00 26.57 7.88
CA ARG A 146 -30.27 27.11 7.36
C ARG A 146 -30.10 28.41 6.59
N ASN A 147 -30.04 28.27 5.27
CA ASN A 147 -29.99 29.36 4.30
C ASN A 147 -31.37 29.97 4.04
N VAL A 148 -31.47 31.31 4.09
CA VAL A 148 -32.74 32.03 3.88
C VAL A 148 -32.65 32.86 2.60
N PHE A 149 -33.67 32.75 1.74
CA PHE A 149 -33.78 33.53 0.50
C PHE A 149 -34.91 34.55 0.59
N ARG A 150 -34.72 35.73 0.00
CA ARG A 150 -35.76 36.75 -0.16
C ARG A 150 -35.71 37.36 -1.55
N LEU A 151 -36.84 37.83 -2.05
CA LEU A 151 -36.87 38.61 -3.28
C LEU A 151 -36.61 40.08 -2.96
N LYS A 152 -35.73 40.70 -3.75
CA LYS A 152 -35.41 42.12 -3.66
C LYS A 152 -36.67 42.97 -3.78
N SER A 153 -36.78 44.00 -2.94
CA SER A 153 -37.95 44.88 -2.92
C SER A 153 -38.22 45.48 -4.30
N GLY A 154 -39.44 45.29 -4.82
CA GLY A 154 -39.88 45.79 -6.12
C GLY A 154 -39.74 44.80 -7.30
N PHE A 155 -39.13 43.63 -7.10
CA PHE A 155 -39.09 42.57 -8.11
C PHE A 155 -40.31 41.64 -7.98
N ASN A 156 -41.09 41.49 -9.05
CA ASN A 156 -42.25 40.59 -9.09
C ASN A 156 -42.21 39.75 -10.38
N PRO A 157 -41.67 38.52 -10.35
CA PRO A 157 -41.64 37.65 -11.51
C PRO A 157 -43.07 37.26 -11.94
N SER A 158 -43.27 36.95 -13.23
CA SER A 158 -44.56 36.55 -13.80
C SER A 158 -44.51 35.13 -14.37
N GLY A 159 -45.65 34.43 -14.37
CA GLY A 159 -45.76 33.07 -14.92
C GLY A 159 -45.01 32.03 -14.09
N VAL A 160 -44.44 31.02 -14.75
CA VAL A 160 -43.76 29.86 -14.11
C VAL A 160 -42.59 30.29 -13.21
N LEU A 161 -41.92 31.41 -13.50
CA LEU A 161 -40.85 31.96 -12.65
C LEU A 161 -41.35 32.49 -11.31
N ARG A 162 -42.62 32.89 -11.21
CA ARG A 162 -43.23 33.26 -9.93
C ARG A 162 -43.34 32.05 -9.03
N ASP A 163 -43.86 30.95 -9.57
CA ASP A 163 -44.04 29.70 -8.83
C ASP A 163 -42.69 29.18 -8.33
N ILE A 164 -41.67 29.19 -9.20
CA ILE A 164 -40.29 28.81 -8.83
C ILE A 164 -39.70 29.75 -7.77
N ALA A 165 -39.88 31.07 -7.91
CA ALA A 165 -39.35 32.04 -6.96
C ALA A 165 -40.01 31.93 -5.58
N GLU A 166 -41.32 31.74 -5.52
CA GLU A 166 -42.07 31.52 -4.28
C GLU A 166 -41.65 30.21 -3.60
N ASP A 167 -41.45 29.16 -4.38
CA ASP A 167 -41.01 27.86 -3.88
C ASP A 167 -39.56 27.85 -3.37
N VAL A 168 -38.67 28.64 -3.98
CA VAL A 168 -37.30 28.86 -3.48
C VAL A 168 -37.29 29.66 -2.18
N VAL A 169 -38.11 30.71 -2.08
CA VAL A 169 -38.25 31.53 -0.85
C VAL A 169 -38.91 30.71 0.27
N ALA A 170 -39.82 29.81 -0.05
CA ALA A 170 -40.47 28.90 0.89
C ALA A 170 -39.63 27.65 1.23
N GLU A 171 -38.37 27.58 0.78
CA GLU A 171 -37.43 26.46 1.01
C GLU A 171 -37.94 25.09 0.49
N ARG A 172 -38.91 25.09 -0.44
CA ARG A 172 -39.47 23.86 -1.04
C ARG A 172 -38.62 23.34 -2.19
N TYR A 173 -37.83 24.21 -2.82
CA TYR A 173 -36.89 23.88 -3.89
C TYR A 173 -35.50 24.44 -3.61
N GLN A 174 -34.48 23.63 -3.88
CA GLN A 174 -33.09 24.08 -3.87
C GLN A 174 -32.77 24.82 -5.18
N LEU A 175 -32.08 25.96 -5.10
CA LEU A 175 -31.68 26.74 -6.29
C LEU A 175 -30.86 25.95 -7.31
N GLY A 176 -30.02 25.03 -6.85
CA GLY A 176 -29.22 24.16 -7.74
C GLY A 176 -30.06 23.14 -8.53
N ALA A 177 -31.31 22.91 -8.14
CA ALA A 177 -32.25 22.03 -8.85
C ALA A 177 -32.98 22.73 -10.00
N ILE A 178 -32.83 24.06 -10.15
CA ILE A 178 -33.39 24.79 -11.28
C ILE A 178 -32.61 24.41 -12.55
N ALA A 179 -33.28 23.71 -13.47
CA ALA A 179 -32.70 23.34 -14.76
C ALA A 179 -32.37 24.60 -15.57
N SER A 180 -31.09 24.77 -15.90
CA SER A 180 -30.59 25.88 -16.72
C SER A 180 -29.75 25.35 -17.88
N VAL A 181 -29.90 25.96 -19.05
CA VAL A 181 -29.23 25.55 -20.31
C VAL A 181 -27.71 25.77 -20.26
N SER A 182 -27.22 26.73 -19.45
CA SER A 182 -25.77 26.93 -19.23
C SER A 182 -25.53 27.65 -17.90
N ARG A 183 -25.10 26.89 -16.89
CA ARG A 183 -24.77 27.41 -15.54
C ARG A 183 -23.51 28.27 -15.56
N ASP A 184 -22.53 27.86 -16.37
CA ASP A 184 -21.25 28.54 -16.59
C ASP A 184 -21.46 29.96 -17.13
N TRP A 185 -22.31 30.09 -18.16
CA TRP A 185 -22.67 31.38 -18.72
C TRP A 185 -23.41 32.26 -17.72
N ILE A 186 -24.31 31.70 -16.91
CA ILE A 186 -25.01 32.45 -15.86
C ILE A 186 -24.01 32.97 -14.81
N ALA A 187 -23.11 32.12 -14.32
CA ALA A 187 -22.09 32.50 -13.34
C ALA A 187 -21.21 33.65 -13.84
N ALA A 188 -20.78 33.61 -15.11
CA ALA A 188 -20.03 34.70 -15.73
C ALA A 188 -20.86 35.99 -15.84
N ARG A 189 -22.13 35.92 -16.26
CA ARG A 189 -22.99 37.11 -16.38
C ARG A 189 -23.34 37.75 -15.04
N LEU A 190 -23.39 36.97 -13.95
CA LEU A 190 -23.57 37.50 -12.60
C LEU A 190 -22.42 38.41 -12.17
N TRP A 191 -21.19 38.14 -12.64
CA TRP A 191 -20.05 39.04 -12.46
C TRP A 191 -20.24 40.35 -13.24
N ASP A 192 -20.55 40.28 -14.53
CA ASP A 192 -20.75 41.50 -15.35
C ASP A 192 -21.91 42.36 -14.84
N ALA A 193 -23.01 41.76 -14.40
CA ALA A 193 -24.14 42.50 -13.84
C ALA A 193 -23.79 43.21 -12.51
N SER A 194 -22.78 42.71 -11.78
CA SER A 194 -22.25 43.34 -10.56
C SER A 194 -21.21 44.44 -10.83
N SER A 195 -20.64 44.49 -12.05
CA SER A 195 -19.60 45.46 -12.50
C SER A 195 -20.11 46.87 -12.77
N GLY A 196 -21.43 47.07 -12.80
CA GLY A 196 -22.01 48.39 -13.00
C GLY A 196 -21.65 49.32 -11.82
N VAL A 197 -20.98 50.43 -12.12
CA VAL A 197 -20.55 51.56 -11.27
C VAL A 197 -21.65 52.18 -10.35
N LYS A 198 -22.85 51.58 -10.29
CA LYS A 198 -24.04 52.06 -9.58
C LYS A 198 -24.31 51.40 -8.21
N ASN A 199 -23.54 50.40 -7.76
CA ASN A 199 -23.89 49.62 -6.55
C ASN A 199 -23.09 49.94 -5.26
N GLY A 200 -22.00 50.70 -5.30
CA GLY A 200 -21.29 51.14 -4.08
C GLY A 200 -20.71 50.04 -3.18
N LEU A 201 -20.63 48.79 -3.66
CA LEU A 201 -20.07 47.65 -2.92
C LEU A 201 -18.54 47.67 -2.96
N SER A 202 -17.89 47.22 -1.88
CA SER A 202 -16.44 46.98 -1.89
C SER A 202 -16.08 45.78 -2.76
N VAL A 203 -14.82 45.69 -3.20
CA VAL A 203 -14.29 44.55 -3.99
C VAL A 203 -14.57 43.21 -3.28
N ASP A 204 -14.28 43.15 -1.99
CA ASP A 204 -14.56 42.02 -1.09
C ASP A 204 -16.03 41.58 -1.09
N GLN A 205 -16.97 42.54 -0.97
CA GLN A 205 -18.40 42.26 -0.99
C GLN A 205 -18.88 41.76 -2.34
N ARG A 206 -18.31 42.28 -3.43
CA ARG A 206 -18.67 41.87 -4.79
C ARG A 206 -18.25 40.43 -5.06
N ILE A 207 -17.03 40.04 -4.68
CA ILE A 207 -16.56 38.66 -4.89
C ILE A 207 -17.27 37.67 -3.96
N SER A 208 -17.45 38.01 -2.68
CA SER A 208 -18.16 37.12 -1.75
C SER A 208 -19.60 36.83 -2.20
N GLN A 209 -20.33 37.84 -2.68
CA GLN A 209 -21.66 37.66 -3.28
C GLN A 209 -21.62 36.80 -4.55
N TRP A 210 -20.60 36.97 -5.38
CA TRP A 210 -20.43 36.18 -6.59
C TRP A 210 -20.14 34.70 -6.27
N ILE A 211 -19.27 34.42 -5.30
CA ILE A 211 -18.95 33.04 -4.86
C ILE A 211 -20.17 32.33 -4.30
N ASP A 212 -20.95 32.99 -3.45
CA ASP A 212 -22.18 32.40 -2.90
C ASP A 212 -23.14 32.00 -4.03
N ARG A 213 -23.30 32.87 -5.04
CA ARG A 213 -24.13 32.59 -6.21
C ARG A 213 -23.56 31.46 -7.07
N TRP A 214 -22.24 31.40 -7.23
CA TRP A 214 -21.55 30.30 -7.91
C TRP A 214 -21.78 28.96 -7.20
N GLN A 215 -21.72 28.94 -5.87
CA GLN A 215 -22.06 27.77 -5.05
C GLN A 215 -23.51 27.32 -5.26
N PHE A 216 -24.49 28.24 -5.32
CA PHE A 216 -25.90 27.89 -5.59
C PHE A 216 -26.16 27.37 -7.01
N LEU A 217 -25.28 27.69 -7.96
CA LEU A 217 -25.29 27.08 -9.29
C LEU A 217 -24.68 25.67 -9.29
N ASN A 218 -24.39 25.11 -8.12
CA ASN A 218 -23.76 23.80 -7.92
C ASN A 218 -22.34 23.74 -8.51
N TRP A 219 -21.54 24.78 -8.23
CA TRP A 219 -20.12 24.89 -8.55
C TRP A 219 -19.76 24.52 -10.00
N PRO A 220 -20.31 25.22 -11.02
CA PRO A 220 -19.96 24.97 -12.41
C PRO A 220 -18.44 25.09 -12.65
N GLN A 221 -17.85 24.10 -13.33
CA GLN A 221 -16.42 24.05 -13.67
C GLN A 221 -16.19 24.66 -15.04
N PHE A 222 -15.65 25.87 -15.10
CA PHE A 222 -15.36 26.58 -16.35
C PHE A 222 -14.26 27.64 -16.16
N ALA A 223 -13.61 28.04 -17.25
CA ALA A 223 -12.69 29.17 -17.28
C ALA A 223 -13.46 30.48 -17.49
N MET A 224 -13.24 31.48 -16.63
CA MET A 224 -13.93 32.77 -16.68
C MET A 224 -13.62 33.52 -17.98
N SER A 225 -12.40 33.38 -18.50
CA SER A 225 -11.97 33.98 -19.79
C SER A 225 -12.77 33.49 -21.00
N SER A 226 -13.37 32.30 -20.94
CA SER A 226 -14.19 31.76 -22.02
C SER A 226 -15.56 32.44 -22.15
N HIS A 227 -15.99 33.17 -21.12
CA HIS A 227 -17.33 33.76 -21.02
C HIS A 227 -17.34 35.25 -20.69
N LEU A 228 -16.21 35.84 -20.29
CA LEU A 228 -16.06 37.27 -20.01
C LEU A 228 -15.31 37.99 -21.14
N GLU A 229 -15.61 39.29 -21.29
CA GLU A 229 -14.78 40.18 -22.12
C GLU A 229 -13.41 40.39 -21.44
N PRO A 230 -12.31 40.59 -22.19
CA PRO A 230 -10.96 40.67 -21.62
C PRO A 230 -10.81 41.66 -20.45
N ALA A 231 -11.44 42.84 -20.54
CA ALA A 231 -11.40 43.84 -19.47
C ALA A 231 -12.16 43.42 -18.20
N SER A 232 -13.33 42.78 -18.34
CA SER A 232 -14.10 42.24 -17.21
C SER A 232 -13.36 41.06 -16.55
N PHE A 233 -12.63 40.29 -17.34
CA PHE A 233 -11.82 39.17 -16.87
C PHE A 233 -10.59 39.65 -16.09
N GLU A 234 -9.86 40.65 -16.60
CA GLU A 234 -8.75 41.29 -15.89
C GLU A 234 -9.19 41.87 -14.54
N GLU A 235 -10.33 42.58 -14.53
CA GLU A 235 -10.93 43.09 -13.29
C GLU A 235 -11.25 41.95 -12.30
N PHE A 236 -11.79 40.82 -12.79
CA PHE A 236 -12.10 39.66 -11.94
C PHE A 236 -10.85 39.06 -11.31
N VAL A 237 -9.80 38.83 -12.11
CA VAL A 237 -8.56 38.22 -11.64
C VAL A 237 -7.88 39.11 -10.59
N ASP A 238 -7.79 40.41 -10.83
CA ASP A 238 -7.16 41.32 -9.87
C ASP A 238 -7.98 41.45 -8.58
N ALA A 239 -9.30 41.53 -8.69
CA ALA A 239 -10.18 41.51 -7.53
C ALA A 239 -10.01 40.21 -6.72
N ALA A 240 -9.96 39.05 -7.40
CA ALA A 240 -9.84 37.74 -6.75
C ALA A 240 -8.51 37.62 -6.00
N MET A 241 -7.41 38.08 -6.61
CA MET A 241 -6.10 38.10 -5.98
C MET A 241 -6.03 39.10 -4.81
N GLU A 242 -6.65 40.28 -4.93
CA GLU A 242 -6.74 41.25 -3.84
C GLU A 242 -7.40 40.62 -2.61
N VAL A 243 -8.51 39.90 -2.80
CA VAL A 243 -9.26 39.28 -1.70
C VAL A 243 -8.56 38.04 -1.12
N LEU A 244 -8.00 37.16 -1.97
CA LEU A 244 -7.29 35.96 -1.49
C LEU A 244 -6.08 36.30 -0.64
N THR A 245 -5.38 37.40 -0.96
CA THR A 245 -4.16 37.80 -0.25
C THR A 245 -4.42 38.40 1.13
N VAL A 246 -5.66 38.79 1.46
CA VAL A 246 -6.02 39.32 2.78
C VAL A 246 -5.86 38.23 3.87
N PRO A 247 -5.17 38.51 4.99
CA PRO A 247 -4.96 37.54 6.08
C PRO A 247 -6.24 36.89 6.62
N SER A 248 -7.34 37.65 6.74
CA SER A 248 -8.62 37.18 7.29
C SER A 248 -9.42 36.25 6.36
N THR A 249 -9.01 36.10 5.10
CA THR A 249 -9.75 35.30 4.13
C THR A 249 -9.57 33.80 4.41
N ILE A 250 -8.33 33.36 4.56
CA ILE A 250 -7.94 31.96 4.83
C ILE A 250 -6.82 31.97 5.86
N PRO A 251 -6.82 31.07 6.86
CA PRO A 251 -5.81 31.10 7.91
C PRO A 251 -4.39 30.91 7.36
N GLY A 252 -3.43 31.58 8.01
CA GLY A 252 -2.01 31.25 7.87
C GLY A 252 -1.63 29.94 8.59
N TRP A 253 -0.38 29.52 8.45
CA TRP A 253 0.15 28.29 9.06
C TRP A 253 -0.08 28.21 10.59
N ASP A 254 0.25 29.26 11.35
CA ASP A 254 0.09 29.28 12.81
C ASP A 254 -1.38 29.28 13.26
N GLU A 255 -2.24 29.99 12.54
CA GLU A 255 -3.69 30.00 12.78
C GLU A 255 -4.30 28.63 12.49
N PHE A 256 -3.88 27.99 11.40
CA PHE A 256 -4.32 26.65 11.03
C PHE A 256 -3.88 25.60 12.06
N ARG A 257 -2.63 25.65 12.54
CA ARG A 257 -2.14 24.73 13.59
C ARG A 257 -2.94 24.90 14.88
N ARG A 258 -3.24 26.15 15.28
CA ARG A 258 -4.10 26.42 16.45
C ARG A 258 -5.51 25.86 16.26
N ALA A 259 -6.11 26.07 15.09
CA ALA A 259 -7.42 25.52 14.76
C ALA A 259 -7.43 23.98 14.81
N ALA A 260 -6.37 23.32 14.34
CA ALA A 260 -6.25 21.85 14.40
C ALA A 260 -6.14 21.30 15.82
N GLY A 261 -5.50 22.03 16.75
CA GLY A 261 -5.39 21.62 18.14
C GLY A 261 -6.61 21.93 19.00
N ALA A 262 -7.42 22.93 18.63
CA ALA A 262 -8.49 23.46 19.47
C ALA A 262 -9.54 22.40 19.89
N PRO A 263 -10.09 21.55 19.00
CA PRO A 263 -11.11 20.57 19.40
C PRO A 263 -10.63 19.60 20.49
N THR A 264 -9.40 19.10 20.36
CA THR A 264 -8.83 18.17 21.34
C THR A 264 -8.54 18.87 22.67
N ALA A 265 -7.97 20.07 22.63
CA ALA A 265 -7.69 20.85 23.83
C ALA A 265 -8.96 21.21 24.61
N LEU A 266 -10.05 21.54 23.90
CA LEU A 266 -11.33 21.96 24.48
C LEU A 266 -12.11 20.77 25.06
N LEU A 267 -12.24 19.67 24.31
CA LEU A 267 -13.04 18.51 24.72
C LEU A 267 -12.31 17.61 25.74
N PHE A 268 -10.97 17.59 25.69
CA PHE A 268 -10.14 16.74 26.53
C PHE A 268 -9.07 17.55 27.25
N GLN A 269 -9.47 18.37 28.22
CA GLN A 269 -8.59 19.32 28.93
C GLN A 269 -7.30 18.70 29.50
N HIS A 270 -7.32 17.42 29.89
CA HIS A 270 -6.14 16.70 30.38
C HIS A 270 -5.10 16.41 29.26
N GLN A 271 -5.53 16.34 28.01
CA GLN A 271 -4.68 16.16 26.82
C GLN A 271 -4.11 17.49 26.30
N GLY A 272 -4.65 18.63 26.74
CA GLY A 272 -4.15 19.96 26.36
C GLY A 272 -2.69 20.22 26.74
N ARG A 273 -2.16 19.52 27.77
CA ARG A 273 -0.73 19.58 28.16
C ARG A 273 0.20 18.79 27.24
N VAL A 274 -0.37 17.96 26.35
CA VAL A 274 0.35 17.05 25.45
C VAL A 274 0.04 17.41 23.98
N LEU A 275 -0.54 18.59 23.73
CA LEU A 275 -1.02 19.03 22.42
C LEU A 275 0.07 19.03 21.35
N ASP A 276 1.31 19.34 21.72
CA ASP A 276 2.45 19.31 20.79
C ASP A 276 2.75 17.88 20.27
N ASN A 277 2.36 16.84 20.99
CA ASN A 277 2.44 15.45 20.52
C ASN A 277 1.24 15.07 19.64
N ILE A 278 0.13 15.80 19.73
CA ILE A 278 -1.10 15.55 18.97
C ILE A 278 -1.06 16.29 17.63
N VAL A 279 -0.59 17.55 17.65
CA VAL A 279 -0.39 18.40 16.48
C VAL A 279 1.07 18.86 16.47
N PRO A 280 1.96 18.15 15.74
CA PRO A 280 3.37 18.49 15.66
C PRO A 280 3.63 19.92 15.17
N ALA A 281 4.84 20.43 15.38
CA ALA A 281 5.29 21.69 14.80
C ALA A 281 5.20 21.68 13.27
N ILE A 282 4.97 22.86 12.69
CA ILE A 282 4.79 23.02 11.24
C ILE A 282 6.13 22.77 10.55
N PRO A 283 6.20 21.86 9.56
CA PRO A 283 7.44 21.62 8.84
C PRO A 283 7.92 22.84 8.03
N ALA A 284 9.23 22.89 7.80
CA ALA A 284 9.84 24.01 7.08
C ALA A 284 9.63 23.95 5.56
N THR A 285 9.50 22.75 4.99
CA THR A 285 9.48 22.52 3.54
C THR A 285 8.08 22.23 3.01
N THR A 286 7.82 22.59 1.74
CA THR A 286 6.52 22.39 1.08
C THR A 286 6.09 20.93 1.05
N ILE A 287 7.01 20.01 0.72
CA ILE A 287 6.76 18.57 0.67
C ILE A 287 6.33 18.03 2.04
N ASN A 288 7.09 18.36 3.09
CA ASN A 288 6.78 17.89 4.44
C ASN A 288 5.51 18.55 4.99
N ARG A 289 5.21 19.79 4.60
CA ARG A 289 3.96 20.48 4.93
C ARG A 289 2.74 19.76 4.35
N ILE A 290 2.81 19.30 3.10
CA ILE A 290 1.73 18.48 2.51
C ILE A 290 1.55 17.18 3.30
N GLN A 291 2.63 16.43 3.56
CA GLN A 291 2.57 15.19 4.34
C GLN A 291 2.01 15.41 5.75
N TRP A 292 2.38 16.51 6.40
CA TRP A 292 1.87 16.88 7.73
C TRP A 292 0.37 17.16 7.71
N MET A 293 -0.15 17.74 6.63
CA MET A 293 -1.58 17.97 6.47
C MET A 293 -2.37 16.69 6.17
N GLU A 294 -1.75 15.65 5.63
CA GLU A 294 -2.43 14.42 5.19
C GLU A 294 -2.83 13.45 6.32
N ARG A 295 -2.57 13.78 7.59
CA ARG A 295 -2.84 12.87 8.71
C ARG A 295 -3.42 13.58 9.92
N GLY A 296 -4.24 12.86 10.68
CA GLY A 296 -4.63 13.24 12.04
C GLY A 296 -5.50 14.51 12.12
N ALA A 297 -5.21 15.37 13.09
CA ALA A 297 -5.99 16.60 13.30
C ALA A 297 -5.83 17.64 12.17
N PRO A 298 -4.63 17.92 11.61
CA PRO A 298 -4.47 18.77 10.44
C PRO A 298 -5.33 18.38 9.24
N GLU A 299 -5.50 17.08 8.98
CA GLU A 299 -6.34 16.58 7.89
C GLU A 299 -7.81 16.94 8.08
N LYS A 300 -8.33 16.68 9.28
CA LYS A 300 -9.71 17.03 9.63
C LYS A 300 -9.97 18.53 9.46
N THR A 301 -9.08 19.35 10.00
CA THR A 301 -9.20 20.82 9.92
C THR A 301 -9.08 21.34 8.49
N PHE A 302 -8.25 20.71 7.64
CA PHE A 302 -8.23 21.03 6.21
C PHE A 302 -9.61 20.84 5.57
N HIS A 303 -10.29 19.72 5.84
CA HIS A 303 -11.64 19.48 5.31
C HIS A 303 -12.68 20.47 5.84
N GLU A 304 -12.51 21.00 7.05
CA GLU A 304 -13.36 22.06 7.60
C GLU A 304 -13.18 23.38 6.83
N TYR A 305 -11.94 23.74 6.48
CA TYR A 305 -11.67 24.94 5.69
C TYR A 305 -11.93 24.79 4.19
N LEU A 306 -11.96 23.57 3.65
CA LEU A 306 -12.23 23.31 2.23
C LEU A 306 -13.61 23.81 1.78
N GLY A 307 -14.58 23.87 2.71
CA GLY A 307 -15.91 24.42 2.45
C GLY A 307 -16.01 25.96 2.46
N THR A 308 -14.91 26.68 2.71
CA THR A 308 -14.93 28.14 2.82
C THR A 308 -14.98 28.84 1.46
N ARG A 309 -15.41 30.11 1.47
CA ARG A 309 -15.39 30.97 0.26
C ARG A 309 -13.97 31.12 -0.31
N GLY A 310 -12.95 31.16 0.54
CA GLY A 310 -11.57 31.32 0.09
C GLY A 310 -11.07 30.12 -0.70
N ALA A 311 -11.31 28.90 -0.22
CA ALA A 311 -11.03 27.67 -0.95
C ALA A 311 -11.82 27.59 -2.27
N SER A 312 -13.09 28.03 -2.25
CA SER A 312 -13.94 28.14 -3.44
C SER A 312 -13.36 29.09 -4.49
N LEU A 313 -12.83 30.24 -4.07
CA LEU A 313 -12.19 31.21 -4.96
C LEU A 313 -10.93 30.65 -5.62
N LEU A 314 -10.11 29.91 -4.88
CA LEU A 314 -8.96 29.22 -5.48
C LEU A 314 -9.39 28.23 -6.56
N THR A 315 -10.46 27.44 -6.34
CA THR A 315 -10.98 26.52 -7.37
C THR A 315 -11.27 27.23 -8.68
N VAL A 316 -11.86 28.43 -8.62
CA VAL A 316 -12.18 29.22 -9.82
C VAL A 316 -10.91 29.67 -10.55
N LEU A 317 -9.90 30.14 -9.82
CA LEU A 317 -8.62 30.54 -10.42
C LEU A 317 -7.84 29.34 -10.99
N LEU A 318 -7.90 28.18 -10.35
CA LEU A 318 -7.30 26.96 -10.88
C LEU A 318 -8.02 26.43 -12.12
N ASN A 319 -9.35 26.62 -12.23
CA ASN A 319 -10.11 26.30 -13.45
C ASN A 319 -9.67 27.20 -14.62
N GLU A 320 -9.35 28.46 -14.34
CA GLU A 320 -8.84 29.39 -15.34
C GLU A 320 -7.49 28.92 -15.90
N LEU A 321 -6.54 28.58 -15.02
CA LEU A 321 -5.23 28.05 -15.44
C LEU A 321 -5.35 26.74 -16.24
N GLN A 322 -6.27 25.85 -15.86
CA GLN A 322 -6.50 24.59 -16.57
C GLN A 322 -7.15 24.78 -17.96
N GLY A 323 -7.99 25.81 -18.11
CA GLY A 323 -8.72 26.08 -19.34
C GLY A 323 -7.97 26.96 -20.35
N ALA A 324 -6.97 27.72 -19.90
CA ALA A 324 -6.21 28.64 -20.73
C ALA A 324 -5.07 27.93 -21.49
N MET A 325 -4.83 28.33 -22.75
CA MET A 325 -3.65 27.85 -23.51
C MET A 325 -2.33 28.50 -23.06
N PHE A 326 -2.40 29.66 -22.41
CA PHE A 326 -1.24 30.44 -21.93
C PHE A 326 -1.59 31.05 -20.58
N ASP A 327 -0.60 31.28 -19.72
CA ASP A 327 -0.79 31.90 -18.40
C ASP A 327 -1.48 33.27 -18.52
N PRO A 328 -2.78 33.38 -18.15
CA PRO A 328 -3.52 34.61 -18.31
C PRO A 328 -3.06 35.62 -17.27
N LEU A 329 -2.58 36.79 -17.72
CA LEU A 329 -2.19 37.91 -16.85
C LEU A 329 -1.09 37.60 -15.83
N GLY A 330 -0.29 36.55 -16.05
CA GLY A 330 0.73 36.11 -15.09
C GLY A 330 0.15 35.49 -13.82
N LEU A 331 -1.07 34.96 -13.89
CA LEU A 331 -1.82 34.42 -12.75
C LEU A 331 -1.09 33.23 -12.10
N SER A 332 -0.48 32.36 -12.90
CA SER A 332 0.26 31.18 -12.43
C SER A 332 1.34 31.59 -11.43
N LEU A 333 2.28 32.45 -11.84
CA LEU A 333 3.37 32.91 -10.97
C LEU A 333 2.86 33.62 -9.70
N ARG A 334 1.86 34.50 -9.84
CA ARG A 334 1.26 35.21 -8.69
C ARG A 334 0.63 34.25 -7.68
N LEU A 335 0.05 33.15 -8.15
CA LEU A 335 -0.56 32.14 -7.28
C LEU A 335 0.49 31.24 -6.63
N MET A 336 1.45 30.69 -7.39
CA MET A 336 2.41 29.72 -6.87
C MET A 336 3.23 30.27 -5.69
N ASP A 337 3.68 31.52 -5.77
CA ASP A 337 4.43 32.15 -4.68
C ASP A 337 3.57 32.38 -3.42
N PHE A 338 2.28 32.68 -3.60
CA PHE A 338 1.39 33.02 -2.49
C PHE A 338 0.84 31.77 -1.78
N VAL A 339 0.47 30.73 -2.53
CA VAL A 339 -0.23 29.56 -1.96
C VAL A 339 0.64 28.81 -0.95
N VAL A 340 1.97 28.85 -1.07
CA VAL A 340 2.92 28.19 -0.16
C VAL A 340 2.80 28.69 1.29
N ASP A 341 2.37 29.94 1.48
CA ASP A 341 2.16 30.55 2.80
C ASP A 341 0.76 30.26 3.38
N ARG A 342 -0.13 29.65 2.58
CA ARG A 342 -1.53 29.38 2.95
C ARG A 342 -1.82 27.88 2.92
N PRO A 343 -1.88 27.19 4.08
CA PRO A 343 -1.97 25.73 4.16
C PRO A 343 -3.11 25.14 3.34
N VAL A 344 -4.32 25.71 3.49
CA VAL A 344 -5.52 25.22 2.80
C VAL A 344 -5.36 25.34 1.28
N LEU A 345 -4.79 26.44 0.81
CA LEU A 345 -4.58 26.69 -0.61
C LEU A 345 -3.49 25.80 -1.20
N LEU A 346 -2.35 25.65 -0.49
CA LEU A 346 -1.25 24.78 -0.91
C LEU A 346 -1.72 23.34 -1.11
N ARG A 347 -2.47 22.79 -0.14
CA ARG A 347 -2.97 21.42 -0.24
C ARG A 347 -4.02 21.27 -1.33
N GLN A 348 -4.90 22.26 -1.49
CA GLN A 348 -5.89 22.24 -2.57
C GLN A 348 -5.22 22.30 -3.95
N LEU A 349 -4.17 23.10 -4.12
CA LEU A 349 -3.34 23.12 -5.33
C LEU A 349 -2.74 21.73 -5.58
N ALA A 350 -2.06 21.15 -4.58
CA ALA A 350 -1.43 19.83 -4.72
C ALA A 350 -2.43 18.73 -5.11
N MET A 351 -3.61 18.69 -4.48
CA MET A 351 -4.69 17.76 -4.82
C MET A 351 -5.23 17.96 -6.24
N THR A 352 -5.30 19.21 -6.71
CA THR A 352 -5.80 19.53 -8.05
C THR A 352 -4.74 19.19 -9.11
N ALA A 353 -3.48 19.50 -8.85
CA ALA A 353 -2.35 19.25 -9.76
C ALA A 353 -2.16 17.75 -10.05
N GLN A 354 -2.39 16.88 -9.05
CA GLN A 354 -2.39 15.41 -9.26
C GLN A 354 -3.39 14.93 -10.32
N ARG A 355 -4.41 15.72 -10.65
CA ARG A 355 -5.44 15.39 -11.64
C ARG A 355 -5.33 16.24 -12.92
N ALA A 356 -4.43 17.22 -12.96
CA ALA A 356 -4.32 18.20 -14.03
C ALA A 356 -2.84 18.46 -14.39
N PRO A 357 -2.26 17.73 -15.39
CA PRO A 357 -0.86 17.85 -15.75
C PRO A 357 -0.39 19.26 -16.14
N ALA A 358 -1.27 20.10 -16.70
CA ALA A 358 -0.96 21.48 -17.03
C ALA A 358 -0.56 22.30 -15.78
N LEU A 359 -1.25 22.08 -14.65
CA LEU A 359 -0.92 22.74 -13.39
C LEU A 359 0.41 22.25 -12.81
N LEU A 360 0.81 21.00 -13.06
CA LEU A 360 2.13 20.51 -12.66
C LEU A 360 3.23 21.25 -13.43
N ALA A 361 3.04 21.50 -14.73
CA ALA A 361 3.97 22.29 -15.52
C ALA A 361 4.07 23.73 -15.00
N ASP A 362 2.94 24.37 -14.70
CA ASP A 362 2.89 25.69 -14.05
C ASP A 362 3.65 25.71 -12.71
N MET A 363 3.46 24.68 -11.88
CA MET A 363 4.17 24.57 -10.60
C MET A 363 5.68 24.37 -10.76
N LEU A 364 6.13 23.68 -11.81
CA LEU A 364 7.57 23.52 -12.12
C LEU A 364 8.22 24.83 -12.58
N MET A 365 7.46 25.71 -13.22
CA MET A 365 7.97 27.02 -13.66
C MET A 365 8.21 27.99 -12.49
N ALA A 366 7.55 27.79 -11.35
CA ALA A 366 7.72 28.63 -10.15
C ALA A 366 8.68 27.99 -9.13
N PRO A 367 9.77 28.69 -8.72
CA PRO A 367 10.74 28.14 -7.76
C PRO A 367 10.12 27.70 -6.42
N SER A 368 9.08 28.40 -5.97
CA SER A 368 8.39 28.16 -4.70
C SER A 368 7.63 26.83 -4.66
N THR A 369 7.25 26.27 -5.80
CA THR A 369 6.47 25.03 -5.92
C THR A 369 7.17 23.93 -6.73
N CYS A 370 8.31 24.22 -7.35
CA CYS A 370 9.01 23.29 -8.23
C CYS A 370 9.36 21.95 -7.55
N THR A 371 9.93 21.97 -6.34
CA THR A 371 10.29 20.75 -5.60
C THR A 371 9.05 19.93 -5.23
N LEU A 372 7.96 20.60 -4.83
CA LEU A 372 6.68 19.95 -4.59
C LEU A 372 6.13 19.30 -5.87
N ALA A 373 6.19 19.98 -7.01
CA ALA A 373 5.76 19.42 -8.30
C ALA A 373 6.58 18.18 -8.69
N CYS A 374 7.91 18.23 -8.56
CA CYS A 374 8.78 17.06 -8.76
C CYS A 374 8.37 15.90 -7.85
N SER A 375 8.05 16.17 -6.58
CA SER A 375 7.59 15.14 -5.63
C SER A 375 6.23 14.55 -6.03
N LEU A 376 5.30 15.37 -6.51
CA LEU A 376 3.99 14.93 -7.01
C LEU A 376 4.16 14.03 -8.25
N ILE A 377 5.08 14.38 -9.16
CA ILE A 377 5.41 13.55 -10.33
C ILE A 377 6.07 12.23 -9.91
N ALA A 378 7.02 12.26 -8.97
CA ALA A 378 7.69 11.05 -8.48
C ALA A 378 6.73 10.09 -7.74
N SER A 379 5.74 10.64 -7.03
CA SER A 379 4.69 9.88 -6.35
C SER A 379 3.48 9.59 -7.23
N TRP A 380 3.53 9.98 -8.51
CA TRP A 380 2.39 9.84 -9.40
C TRP A 380 2.12 8.36 -9.64
N GLU A 381 1.14 7.84 -8.93
CA GLU A 381 0.59 6.53 -9.20
C GLU A 381 -0.65 6.71 -10.05
N PHE A 382 -0.59 6.23 -11.30
CA PHE A 382 -1.78 6.16 -12.14
C PHE A 382 -2.76 5.12 -11.55
N ASN A 383 -3.61 5.58 -10.65
CA ASN A 383 -4.73 4.83 -10.08
C ASN A 383 -5.99 5.15 -10.88
N ASP A 384 -5.97 4.84 -12.18
CA ASP A 384 -7.23 4.57 -12.83
C ASP A 384 -7.73 3.22 -12.27
N GLY A 385 -9.02 3.08 -12.03
CA GLY A 385 -9.52 1.78 -11.55
C GLY A 385 -9.23 0.63 -12.54
N GLY A 386 -8.74 0.92 -13.75
CA GLY A 386 -8.57 0.13 -14.98
C GLY A 386 -7.78 -1.18 -14.90
N TRP A 387 -8.33 -2.30 -15.38
CA TRP A 387 -7.57 -3.52 -15.76
C TRP A 387 -6.68 -3.33 -17.00
N ASN A 388 -6.51 -2.11 -17.53
CA ASN A 388 -5.44 -1.82 -18.50
C ASN A 388 -4.12 -1.48 -17.81
N ARG A 389 -4.09 -1.72 -16.49
CA ARG A 389 -3.02 -1.38 -15.58
C ARG A 389 -1.67 -1.85 -16.06
N ASP A 390 -1.48 -3.02 -16.66
CA ASP A 390 -0.11 -3.47 -16.98
C ASP A 390 0.49 -2.90 -18.26
N PHE A 391 -0.29 -2.77 -19.32
CA PHE A 391 0.14 -2.14 -20.57
C PHE A 391 0.26 -0.62 -20.40
N GLN A 392 -0.69 -0.01 -19.69
CA GLN A 392 -0.59 1.37 -19.28
C GLN A 392 0.48 1.55 -18.24
N VAL A 393 0.73 0.66 -17.29
CA VAL A 393 1.86 0.79 -16.34
C VAL A 393 3.18 0.72 -17.08
N HIS A 394 3.35 -0.05 -18.16
CA HIS A 394 4.62 0.03 -18.92
C HIS A 394 4.77 1.34 -19.71
N ALA A 395 3.71 1.78 -20.42
CA ALA A 395 3.73 3.06 -21.16
C ALA A 395 3.78 4.28 -20.21
N ASN A 396 3.07 4.21 -19.09
CA ASN A 396 3.03 5.19 -18.02
C ASN A 396 4.35 5.16 -17.26
N ARG A 397 5.03 4.03 -17.05
CA ARG A 397 6.39 4.03 -16.48
C ARG A 397 7.37 4.82 -17.33
N THR A 398 7.34 4.62 -18.64
CA THR A 398 8.18 5.42 -19.56
C THR A 398 7.74 6.88 -19.53
N THR A 399 6.45 7.16 -19.51
CA THR A 399 5.91 8.53 -19.48
C THR A 399 6.19 9.24 -18.14
N GLU A 400 6.12 8.54 -17.01
CA GLU A 400 6.43 8.99 -15.66
C GLU A 400 7.91 9.31 -15.54
N LEU A 401 8.78 8.43 -16.06
CA LEU A 401 10.22 8.67 -16.10
C LEU A 401 10.55 9.88 -16.98
N LEU A 402 9.98 9.97 -18.18
CA LEU A 402 10.17 11.14 -19.07
C LEU A 402 9.65 12.44 -18.45
N ALA A 403 8.47 12.41 -17.83
CA ALA A 403 7.91 13.56 -17.12
C ALA A 403 8.79 13.96 -15.93
N PHE A 404 9.39 12.98 -15.25
CA PHE A 404 10.33 13.24 -14.18
C PHE A 404 11.65 13.81 -14.70
N GLU A 405 12.20 13.30 -15.80
CA GLU A 405 13.37 13.87 -16.49
C GLU A 405 13.12 15.33 -16.92
N ASP A 406 11.96 15.61 -17.53
CA ASP A 406 11.57 16.98 -17.91
C ASP A 406 11.43 17.89 -16.68
N ALA A 407 10.86 17.37 -15.58
CA ALA A 407 10.77 18.09 -14.32
C ALA A 407 12.15 18.37 -13.70
N LEU A 408 13.08 17.42 -13.77
CA LEU A 408 14.45 17.60 -13.31
C LEU A 408 15.21 18.63 -14.15
N ALA A 409 14.98 18.70 -15.46
CA ALA A 409 15.58 19.74 -16.30
C ALA A 409 15.13 21.16 -15.88
N LEU A 410 13.86 21.33 -15.50
CA LEU A 410 13.36 22.60 -14.95
C LEU A 410 13.90 22.87 -13.55
N LEU A 411 13.97 21.84 -12.70
CA LEU A 411 14.60 21.92 -11.38
C LEU A 411 16.06 22.38 -11.50
N GLY A 412 16.84 21.79 -12.41
CA GLY A 412 18.22 22.14 -12.73
C GLY A 412 18.38 23.60 -13.12
N GLY A 413 17.50 24.10 -14.00
CA GLY A 413 17.48 25.52 -14.36
C GLY A 413 17.28 26.47 -13.15
N HIS A 414 16.44 26.08 -12.19
CA HIS A 414 16.25 26.86 -10.96
C HIS A 414 17.39 26.71 -9.95
N LEU A 415 18.05 25.54 -9.92
CA LEU A 415 19.27 25.30 -9.13
C LEU A 415 20.41 26.19 -9.64
N ASP A 416 20.65 26.21 -10.95
CA ASP A 416 21.67 27.04 -11.59
C ASP A 416 21.41 28.54 -11.38
N ALA A 417 20.14 28.94 -11.36
CA ALA A 417 19.73 30.30 -11.06
C ALA A 417 19.81 30.66 -9.56
N GLY A 418 20.10 29.70 -8.67
CA GLY A 418 20.16 29.92 -7.23
C GLY A 418 18.82 30.31 -6.60
N CYS A 419 17.69 29.94 -7.23
CA CYS A 419 16.35 30.33 -6.82
C CYS A 419 15.70 29.33 -5.84
N LEU A 420 16.26 28.12 -5.71
CA LEU A 420 15.77 27.09 -4.80
C LEU A 420 16.49 27.11 -3.46
N ARG A 421 15.76 26.82 -2.40
CA ARG A 421 16.32 26.62 -1.06
C ARG A 421 16.84 25.18 -0.94
N SER A 422 18.02 25.01 -0.36
CA SER A 422 18.65 23.70 -0.17
C SER A 422 17.78 22.72 0.61
N ASN A 423 17.02 23.21 1.61
CA ASN A 423 16.16 22.37 2.42
C ASN A 423 14.97 21.78 1.66
N GLU A 424 14.43 22.49 0.66
CA GLU A 424 13.38 21.98 -0.24
C GLU A 424 13.91 20.87 -1.14
N VAL A 425 15.13 21.05 -1.66
CA VAL A 425 15.81 20.04 -2.51
C VAL A 425 16.17 18.81 -1.67
N ALA A 426 16.65 18.99 -0.44
CA ALA A 426 16.87 17.90 0.50
C ALA A 426 15.59 17.13 0.82
N ALA A 427 14.46 17.83 1.01
CA ALA A 427 13.17 17.17 1.25
C ALA A 427 12.69 16.38 0.02
N LEU A 428 12.91 16.90 -1.19
CA LEU A 428 12.64 16.18 -2.43
C LEU A 428 13.49 14.91 -2.54
N TYR A 429 14.79 15.02 -2.29
CA TYR A 429 15.69 13.87 -2.32
C TYR A 429 15.27 12.80 -1.32
N LEU A 430 14.99 13.20 -0.06
CA LEU A 430 14.53 12.30 0.98
C LEU A 430 13.22 11.60 0.60
N TYR A 431 12.27 12.34 0.01
CA TYR A 431 10.99 11.80 -0.41
C TYR A 431 11.13 10.77 -1.55
N VAL A 432 11.91 11.08 -2.59
CA VAL A 432 12.19 10.15 -3.69
C VAL A 432 12.95 8.93 -3.18
N TYR A 433 13.88 9.12 -2.24
CA TYR A 433 14.59 8.04 -1.56
C TYR A 433 13.62 7.13 -0.80
N GLU A 434 12.68 7.67 -0.04
CA GLU A 434 11.63 6.89 0.63
C GLU A 434 10.78 6.08 -0.35
N LEU A 435 10.39 6.70 -1.47
CA LEU A 435 9.62 6.05 -2.53
C LEU A 435 10.38 4.89 -3.17
N ALA A 436 11.70 5.06 -3.38
CA ALA A 436 12.60 4.04 -3.93
C ALA A 436 12.80 2.85 -2.97
N PHE A 437 12.64 3.03 -1.65
CA PHE A 437 12.84 1.98 -0.64
C PHE A 437 11.54 1.43 0.01
N ALA A 438 10.35 1.75 -0.51
CA ALA A 438 9.06 1.27 0.02
C ALA A 438 8.79 -0.24 -0.32
N PRO A 439 8.10 -1.07 0.50
CA PRO A 439 8.04 -2.54 0.34
C PRO A 439 7.31 -3.13 -0.90
N ARG A 440 6.77 -2.31 -1.82
CA ARG A 440 5.91 -2.76 -2.95
C ARG A 440 6.45 -2.33 -4.32
N GLN A 441 7.76 -2.45 -4.54
CA GLN A 441 8.47 -1.66 -5.56
C GLN A 441 8.25 -2.10 -7.00
N SER A 442 8.25 -1.08 -7.85
CA SER A 442 8.57 -1.10 -9.26
C SER A 442 9.98 -0.54 -9.47
N THR A 443 10.81 -1.24 -10.24
CA THR A 443 12.23 -0.93 -10.50
C THR A 443 12.54 0.48 -11.05
N HIS A 444 11.53 1.25 -11.49
CA HIS A 444 11.73 2.59 -12.05
C HIS A 444 11.99 3.69 -10.99
N ARG A 445 11.58 3.48 -9.73
CA ARG A 445 11.78 4.48 -8.68
C ARG A 445 13.27 4.63 -8.30
N ASP A 446 14.04 3.55 -8.42
CA ASP A 446 15.50 3.57 -8.29
C ASP A 446 16.15 4.40 -9.41
N THR A 447 15.58 4.34 -10.62
CA THR A 447 16.02 5.17 -11.76
C THR A 447 15.73 6.64 -11.50
N MET A 448 14.55 7.00 -10.99
CA MET A 448 14.21 8.38 -10.61
C MET A 448 15.18 8.92 -9.53
N LEU A 449 15.47 8.12 -8.50
CA LEU A 449 16.45 8.49 -7.47
C LEU A 449 17.83 8.77 -8.09
N SER A 450 18.27 7.91 -9.02
CA SER A 450 19.55 8.07 -9.72
C SER A 450 19.59 9.36 -10.55
N LEU A 451 18.54 9.67 -11.31
CA LEU A 451 18.43 10.89 -12.11
C LEU A 451 18.46 12.15 -11.24
N LEU A 452 17.69 12.17 -10.15
CA LEU A 452 17.69 13.31 -9.22
C LEU A 452 19.06 13.49 -8.57
N ARG A 453 19.74 12.38 -8.24
CA ARG A 453 21.12 12.41 -7.72
C ARG A 453 22.05 13.05 -8.75
N GLU A 454 22.01 12.61 -10.00
CA GLU A 454 22.82 13.18 -11.09
C GLU A 454 22.61 14.68 -11.23
N GLU A 455 21.35 15.14 -11.22
CA GLU A 455 21.02 16.57 -11.33
C GLU A 455 21.59 17.40 -10.17
N ILE A 456 21.43 16.94 -8.92
CA ILE A 456 22.01 17.63 -7.75
C ILE A 456 23.54 17.66 -7.84
N THR A 457 24.16 16.61 -8.35
CA THR A 457 25.63 16.50 -8.45
C THR A 457 26.22 17.32 -9.60
N ALA A 458 25.41 17.69 -10.58
CA ALA A 458 25.78 18.63 -11.63
C ALA A 458 25.74 20.10 -11.15
N ALA A 459 24.97 20.40 -10.10
CA ALA A 459 24.85 21.75 -9.53
C ALA A 459 26.17 22.24 -8.89
N ASP A 460 26.24 23.53 -8.53
CA ASP A 460 27.42 24.09 -7.84
C ASP A 460 27.73 23.37 -6.51
N ASN A 461 29.01 23.24 -6.18
CA ASN A 461 29.46 22.56 -4.95
C ASN A 461 28.81 23.15 -3.68
N GLY A 462 28.56 24.46 -3.65
CA GLY A 462 27.90 25.10 -2.50
C GLY A 462 26.45 24.64 -2.32
N VAL A 463 25.74 24.35 -3.41
CA VAL A 463 24.37 23.81 -3.39
C VAL A 463 24.40 22.36 -2.90
N GLN A 464 25.30 21.55 -3.44
CA GLN A 464 25.46 20.15 -3.03
C GLN A 464 25.74 20.03 -1.52
N ASP A 465 26.71 20.81 -1.03
CA ASP A 465 27.12 20.80 0.37
C ASP A 465 25.97 21.27 1.29
N ALA A 466 25.17 22.26 0.86
CA ALA A 466 24.00 22.74 1.59
C ALA A 466 22.86 21.70 1.64
N VAL A 467 22.59 21.00 0.54
CA VAL A 467 21.57 19.93 0.50
C VAL A 467 21.95 18.78 1.43
N VAL A 468 23.21 18.37 1.43
CA VAL A 468 23.68 17.33 2.36
C VAL A 468 23.60 17.81 3.82
N ALA A 469 23.96 19.07 4.10
CA ALA A 469 23.82 19.64 5.43
C ALA A 469 22.36 19.64 5.92
N ASP A 470 21.40 19.97 5.06
CA ASP A 470 19.97 19.91 5.39
C ASP A 470 19.48 18.47 5.62
N LEU A 471 19.94 17.48 4.85
CA LEU A 471 19.64 16.06 5.10
C LEU A 471 20.21 15.59 6.47
N ILE A 472 21.41 16.04 6.83
CA ILE A 472 22.01 15.82 8.15
C ILE A 472 21.13 16.46 9.23
N ILE A 473 20.65 17.69 9.05
CA ILE A 473 19.73 18.33 10.00
C ILE A 473 18.44 17.51 10.12
N PHE A 474 17.85 17.04 9.02
CA PHE A 474 16.63 16.22 9.05
C PHE A 474 16.81 14.93 9.85
N SER A 475 17.98 14.32 9.80
CA SER A 475 18.26 13.14 10.62
C SER A 475 18.34 13.42 12.13
N THR A 476 18.63 14.66 12.55
CA THR A 476 18.63 15.01 13.99
C THR A 476 17.23 15.20 14.57
N ALA A 477 16.30 15.74 13.78
CA ALA A 477 14.98 16.20 14.24
C ALA A 477 13.79 15.43 13.65
N GLY A 478 14.04 14.54 12.68
CA GLY A 478 13.01 13.80 11.95
C GLY A 478 12.39 12.63 12.72
N LEU A 479 11.20 12.22 12.27
CA LEU A 479 10.49 11.03 12.79
C LEU A 479 11.23 9.73 12.45
N ASP A 480 11.98 9.69 11.35
CA ASP A 480 12.82 8.58 10.89
C ASP A 480 14.27 9.07 10.59
N PRO A 481 15.12 9.20 11.62
CA PRO A 481 16.51 9.60 11.46
C PRO A 481 17.33 8.71 10.54
N MET A 482 17.07 7.40 10.56
CA MET A 482 17.87 6.44 9.80
C MET A 482 17.73 6.68 8.31
N THR A 483 16.51 6.92 7.82
CA THR A 483 16.26 7.17 6.41
C THR A 483 16.93 8.45 5.93
N ALA A 484 16.78 9.55 6.67
CA ALA A 484 17.45 10.81 6.35
C ALA A 484 18.98 10.69 6.38
N PHE A 485 19.52 9.95 7.36
CA PHE A 485 20.95 9.67 7.45
C PHE A 485 21.46 8.84 6.27
N CYS A 486 20.73 7.79 5.86
CA CYS A 486 21.10 6.97 4.71
C CYS A 486 21.03 7.77 3.41
N ALA A 487 20.00 8.61 3.23
CA ALA A 487 19.89 9.51 2.08
C ALA A 487 21.05 10.52 2.01
N ALA A 488 21.47 11.08 3.17
CA ALA A 488 22.64 11.96 3.23
C ALA A 488 23.94 11.24 2.80
N LEU A 489 24.15 10.01 3.29
CA LEU A 489 25.33 9.20 2.92
C LEU A 489 25.31 8.76 1.46
N ASP A 490 24.13 8.42 0.95
CA ASP A 490 23.91 8.04 -0.44
C ASP A 490 24.29 9.17 -1.39
N LEU A 491 23.74 10.38 -1.18
CA LEU A 491 24.10 11.56 -1.96
C LEU A 491 25.57 11.97 -1.76
N ALA A 492 26.09 11.87 -0.55
CA ALA A 492 27.49 12.17 -0.27
C ALA A 492 28.47 11.26 -1.02
N SER A 493 28.16 9.96 -1.07
CA SER A 493 29.06 8.92 -1.57
C SER A 493 29.03 8.82 -3.10
N ASP A 494 27.85 8.58 -3.68
CA ASP A 494 27.68 8.44 -5.12
C ASP A 494 27.64 9.81 -5.82
N GLY A 495 27.33 10.88 -5.09
CA GLY A 495 27.33 12.24 -5.61
C GLY A 495 28.64 13.02 -5.49
N GLY A 496 29.73 12.39 -5.04
CA GLY A 496 31.07 12.99 -5.07
C GLY A 496 31.29 14.14 -4.08
N CYS A 497 30.46 14.27 -3.04
CA CYS A 497 30.55 15.30 -2.00
C CYS A 497 31.28 14.82 -0.73
N ALA A 498 31.58 13.51 -0.63
CA ALA A 498 32.16 12.88 0.56
C ALA A 498 33.41 13.59 1.10
N ASP A 499 34.21 14.21 0.23
CA ASP A 499 35.43 14.91 0.64
C ASP A 499 35.18 16.27 1.30
N ARG A 500 34.03 16.89 1.04
CA ARG A 500 33.69 18.26 1.50
C ARG A 500 32.80 18.31 2.75
N ILE A 501 32.15 17.21 3.09
CA ILE A 501 31.28 17.12 4.27
C ILE A 501 32.12 17.02 5.55
N SER A 502 31.65 17.64 6.63
CA SER A 502 32.26 17.56 7.96
C SER A 502 32.24 16.12 8.49
N PRO A 503 33.38 15.42 8.55
CA PRO A 503 33.41 14.01 8.97
C PRO A 503 32.94 13.87 10.42
N SER A 504 33.30 14.82 11.29
CA SER A 504 32.96 14.78 12.71
C SER A 504 31.46 14.91 12.97
N GLU A 505 30.74 15.71 12.18
CA GLU A 505 29.28 15.87 12.31
C GLU A 505 28.55 14.59 11.94
N VAL A 506 28.86 14.01 10.78
CA VAL A 506 28.22 12.78 10.28
C VAL A 506 28.47 11.59 11.23
N VAL A 507 29.71 11.45 11.70
CA VAL A 507 30.09 10.35 12.60
C VAL A 507 29.46 10.53 13.98
N SER A 508 29.42 11.76 14.50
CA SER A 508 28.73 12.03 15.79
C SER A 508 27.24 11.77 15.67
N LEU A 509 26.59 12.21 14.59
CA LEU A 509 25.19 11.95 14.30
C LEU A 509 24.87 10.45 14.28
N TYR A 510 25.71 9.64 13.64
CA TYR A 510 25.57 8.18 13.67
C TYR A 510 25.60 7.63 15.10
N LEU A 511 26.57 8.06 15.91
CA LEU A 511 26.78 7.56 17.27
C LEU A 511 25.75 8.06 18.27
N ASP A 512 25.27 9.30 18.12
CA ASP A 512 24.45 10.01 19.10
C ASP A 512 22.95 9.96 18.80
N VAL A 513 22.56 9.75 17.53
CA VAL A 513 21.15 9.77 17.11
C VAL A 513 20.73 8.45 16.48
N VAL A 514 21.46 7.98 15.47
CA VAL A 514 21.05 6.81 14.67
C VAL A 514 21.25 5.51 15.45
N MET A 515 22.45 5.27 15.95
CA MET A 515 22.80 4.05 16.66
C MET A 515 21.95 3.85 17.93
N PRO A 516 21.67 4.87 18.77
CA PRO A 516 20.86 4.69 19.97
C PRO A 516 19.41 4.27 19.70
N LYS A 517 18.85 4.60 18.53
CA LYS A 517 17.47 4.19 18.20
C LYS A 517 17.35 2.74 17.72
N GLY A 518 18.43 2.12 17.25
CA GLY A 518 18.45 0.70 16.85
C GLY A 518 17.35 0.34 15.84
N GLU A 519 16.97 1.27 14.96
CA GLU A 519 15.79 1.15 14.09
C GLU A 519 15.90 -0.04 13.13
N ARG A 520 14.87 -0.91 13.16
CA ARG A 520 14.81 -2.15 12.37
C ARG A 520 14.57 -1.91 10.87
N LEU A 521 13.87 -0.83 10.51
CA LEU A 521 13.29 -0.64 9.17
C LEU A 521 14.23 0.06 8.15
N GLY A 522 15.42 0.49 8.57
CA GLY A 522 16.35 1.23 7.70
C GLY A 522 17.58 0.45 7.24
N LEU A 523 17.74 -0.82 7.61
CA LEU A 523 18.95 -1.59 7.27
C LEU A 523 19.07 -1.91 5.78
N ARG A 524 17.96 -2.10 5.05
CA ARG A 524 17.96 -2.20 3.58
C ARG A 524 18.50 -0.94 2.90
N LYS A 525 18.29 0.24 3.50
CA LYS A 525 18.67 1.56 2.95
C LYS A 525 20.18 1.83 3.06
N LEU A 526 20.88 1.17 3.99
CA LEU A 526 22.32 1.34 4.16
C LEU A 526 23.13 0.42 3.24
N GLU A 527 23.25 0.77 1.97
CA GLU A 527 24.01 -0.02 0.99
C GLU A 527 25.52 -0.16 1.34
N PRO A 528 26.23 -1.17 0.80
CA PRO A 528 27.66 -1.35 1.06
C PRO A 528 28.54 -0.14 0.76
N LYS A 529 28.23 0.61 -0.29
CA LYS A 529 28.95 1.85 -0.64
C LYS A 529 28.74 2.96 0.40
N SER A 530 27.52 3.16 0.88
CA SER A 530 27.17 4.14 1.92
C SER A 530 27.83 3.77 3.25
N ALA A 531 27.84 2.48 3.60
CA ALA A 531 28.54 1.97 4.79
C ALA A 531 30.06 2.20 4.70
N ARG A 532 30.68 1.90 3.55
CA ARG A 532 32.10 2.19 3.29
C ARG A 532 32.42 3.68 3.45
N SER A 533 31.55 4.55 2.94
CA SER A 533 31.73 6.00 3.00
C SER A 533 31.64 6.55 4.42
N LEU A 534 30.68 6.05 5.23
CA LEU A 534 30.60 6.36 6.66
C LEU A 534 31.89 5.97 7.41
N VAL A 535 32.40 4.77 7.15
CA VAL A 535 33.67 4.31 7.76
C VAL A 535 34.85 5.16 7.29
N ALA A 536 34.91 5.52 6.01
CA ALA A 536 35.96 6.40 5.48
C ALA A 536 35.94 7.79 6.15
N LEU A 537 34.75 8.35 6.41
CA LEU A 537 34.60 9.59 7.19
C LEU A 537 35.10 9.41 8.62
N ALA A 538 34.78 8.30 9.29
CA ALA A 538 35.29 8.01 10.63
C ALA A 538 36.83 7.95 10.69
N PHE A 539 37.49 7.45 9.64
CA PHE A 539 38.96 7.44 9.56
C PHE A 539 39.58 8.83 9.34
N ARG A 540 38.80 9.82 8.87
CA ARG A 540 39.21 11.22 8.70
C ARG A 540 38.97 12.07 9.95
N CYS A 541 38.21 11.58 10.92
CA CYS A 541 38.00 12.26 12.20
C CYS A 541 39.27 12.26 13.05
N ASP A 542 39.28 13.08 14.11
CA ASP A 542 40.32 13.01 15.14
C ASP A 542 40.33 11.63 15.84
N GLU A 543 41.45 11.32 16.50
CA GLU A 543 41.66 10.01 17.13
C GLU A 543 40.59 9.68 18.17
N THR A 544 40.06 10.66 18.90
CA THR A 544 39.06 10.44 19.96
C THR A 544 37.74 9.99 19.35
N LEU A 545 37.24 10.72 18.35
CA LEU A 545 35.98 10.39 17.69
C LEU A 545 36.11 9.11 16.83
N ARG A 546 37.26 8.90 16.17
CA ARG A 546 37.54 7.66 15.43
C ARG A 546 37.53 6.44 16.36
N SER A 547 38.20 6.51 17.51
CA SER A 547 38.20 5.42 18.50
C SER A 547 36.79 5.18 19.07
N ARG A 548 36.00 6.24 19.29
CA ARG A 548 34.61 6.12 19.71
C ARG A 548 33.74 5.42 18.66
N PHE A 549 33.93 5.70 17.37
CA PHE A 549 33.21 5.03 16.29
C PHE A 549 33.60 3.55 16.16
N LEU A 550 34.89 3.24 16.15
CA LEU A 550 35.38 1.86 16.07
C LEU A 550 35.02 1.03 17.32
N GLY A 551 34.85 1.70 18.46
CA GLY A 551 34.40 1.13 19.73
C GLY A 551 32.97 1.54 20.10
N ALA A 552 32.08 1.71 19.13
CA ALA A 552 30.74 2.29 19.37
C ALA A 552 29.85 1.46 20.32
N ILE A 553 30.14 0.16 20.47
CA ILE A 553 29.41 -0.73 21.37
C ILE A 553 29.95 -0.55 22.80
N ASP A 554 29.25 0.27 23.59
CA ASP A 554 29.50 0.46 25.02
C ASP A 554 28.45 -0.28 25.86
N LEU A 555 28.51 -1.61 25.75
CA LEU A 555 27.56 -2.50 26.43
C LEU A 555 27.57 -2.37 27.96
N PRO A 556 28.72 -2.18 28.66
CA PRO A 556 28.72 -1.93 30.10
C PRO A 556 27.85 -0.73 30.51
N THR A 557 27.97 0.39 29.79
CA THR A 557 27.17 1.58 30.07
C THR A 557 25.70 1.34 29.73
N TRP A 558 25.40 0.70 28.59
CA TRP A 558 24.02 0.41 28.20
C TRP A 558 23.31 -0.53 29.16
N LEU A 559 23.97 -1.56 29.69
CA LEU A 559 23.39 -2.48 30.66
C LEU A 559 23.12 -1.79 32.01
N GLN A 560 23.96 -0.83 32.42
CA GLN A 560 23.71 -0.02 33.62
C GLN A 560 22.50 0.91 33.48
N MET A 561 22.16 1.31 32.26
CA MET A 561 21.00 2.15 31.94
C MET A 561 19.70 1.36 31.75
N ALA A 562 19.71 0.03 31.94
CA ALA A 562 18.53 -0.80 31.75
C ALA A 562 17.39 -0.40 32.72
N PRO A 563 16.14 -0.35 32.23
CA PRO A 563 14.98 -0.01 33.07
C PRO A 563 14.76 -1.07 34.16
N THR A 564 14.09 -0.69 35.25
CA THR A 564 13.78 -1.62 36.36
C THR A 564 12.49 -2.40 36.14
N SER A 565 11.61 -1.95 35.24
CA SER A 565 10.36 -2.63 34.87
C SER A 565 10.62 -3.82 33.96
N GLU A 566 10.05 -4.98 34.28
CA GLU A 566 10.24 -6.23 33.54
C GLU A 566 9.77 -6.15 32.07
N GLN A 567 8.66 -5.43 31.81
CA GLN A 567 8.16 -5.21 30.44
C GLN A 567 9.07 -4.29 29.63
N GLU A 568 9.63 -3.26 30.26
CA GLU A 568 10.55 -2.33 29.60
C GLU A 568 11.92 -2.96 29.38
N GLN A 569 12.36 -3.87 30.27
CA GLN A 569 13.61 -4.61 30.13
C GLN A 569 13.64 -5.45 28.86
N TYR A 570 12.54 -6.11 28.53
CA TYR A 570 12.44 -6.88 27.29
C TYR A 570 12.58 -5.98 26.05
N ALA A 571 11.84 -4.86 25.99
CA ALA A 571 11.92 -3.92 24.88
C ALA A 571 13.30 -3.27 24.78
N TYR A 572 13.93 -2.95 25.92
CA TYR A 572 15.27 -2.40 25.99
C TYR A 572 16.32 -3.42 25.54
N HIS A 573 16.19 -4.69 25.92
CA HIS A 573 17.07 -5.77 25.47
C HIS A 573 17.01 -5.95 23.94
N ASP A 574 15.79 -6.00 23.40
CA ASP A 574 15.55 -6.05 21.95
C ASP A 574 16.16 -4.83 21.23
N LEU A 575 16.13 -3.64 21.86
CA LEU A 575 16.78 -2.44 21.35
C LEU A 575 18.31 -2.60 21.34
N LEU A 576 18.93 -3.08 22.41
CA LEU A 576 20.38 -3.32 22.48
C LEU A 576 20.86 -4.26 21.38
N ILE A 577 20.12 -5.35 21.16
CA ILE A 577 20.35 -6.28 20.04
C ILE A 577 20.34 -5.52 18.71
N GLY A 578 19.33 -4.67 18.49
CA GLY A 578 19.23 -3.82 17.30
C GLY A 578 20.46 -2.93 17.10
N ARG A 579 20.96 -2.28 18.16
CA ARG A 579 22.16 -1.41 18.09
C ARG A 579 23.42 -2.18 17.70
N ILE A 580 23.65 -3.33 18.33
CA ILE A 580 24.83 -4.18 18.06
C ILE A 580 24.77 -4.69 16.61
N ARG A 581 23.63 -5.23 16.19
CA ARG A 581 23.43 -5.72 14.81
C ARG A 581 23.65 -4.63 13.77
N LEU A 582 23.11 -3.43 13.99
CA LEU A 582 23.31 -2.28 13.10
C LEU A 582 24.80 -1.99 12.88
N HIS A 583 25.59 -1.95 13.96
CA HIS A 583 27.02 -1.65 13.86
C HIS A 583 27.83 -2.78 13.22
N ILE A 584 27.50 -4.06 13.53
CA ILE A 584 28.09 -5.21 12.85
C ILE A 584 27.84 -5.13 11.34
N ARG A 585 26.62 -4.82 10.91
CA ARG A 585 26.27 -4.68 9.49
C ARG A 585 27.02 -3.54 8.82
N VAL A 586 27.08 -2.35 9.44
CA VAL A 586 27.84 -1.20 8.94
C VAL A 586 29.30 -1.58 8.66
N ILE A 587 29.98 -2.19 9.64
CA ILE A 587 31.40 -2.55 9.49
C ILE A 587 31.57 -3.68 8.46
N SER A 588 30.72 -4.70 8.50
CA SER A 588 30.81 -5.85 7.58
C SER A 588 30.66 -5.42 6.13
N ARG A 589 29.66 -4.57 5.86
CA ARG A 589 29.41 -4.00 4.53
C ARG A 589 30.55 -3.08 4.06
N ALA A 590 31.09 -2.26 4.97
CA ALA A 590 32.24 -1.42 4.66
C ALA A 590 33.50 -2.24 4.31
N ILE A 591 33.76 -3.34 5.02
CA ILE A 591 34.86 -4.26 4.72
C ILE A 591 34.65 -4.94 3.36
N ALA A 592 33.42 -5.41 3.08
CA ALA A 592 33.08 -6.06 1.82
C ALA A 592 33.36 -5.17 0.60
N GLU A 593 33.19 -3.84 0.73
CA GLU A 593 33.37 -2.87 -0.36
C GLU A 593 34.67 -2.06 -0.25
N TRP A 594 35.61 -2.47 0.61
CA TRP A 594 36.86 -1.72 0.77
C TRP A 594 37.79 -1.92 -0.44
N PRO A 595 38.33 -0.85 -1.06
CA PRO A 595 39.02 -0.95 -2.35
C PRO A 595 40.44 -1.53 -2.27
N ASN A 596 41.12 -1.33 -1.14
CA ASN A 596 42.54 -1.65 -0.94
C ASN A 596 42.73 -2.55 0.30
N GLU A 597 43.96 -2.61 0.85
CA GLU A 597 44.23 -3.25 2.13
C GLU A 597 43.32 -2.69 3.24
N ILE A 598 42.67 -3.61 3.96
CA ILE A 598 41.67 -3.29 4.98
C ILE A 598 42.40 -2.86 6.25
N PRO A 599 42.07 -1.69 6.85
CA PRO A 599 42.71 -1.23 8.07
C PRO A 599 42.54 -2.24 9.23
N ASN A 600 43.64 -2.57 9.92
CA ASN A 600 43.64 -3.52 11.05
C ASN A 600 42.72 -3.07 12.20
N GLU A 601 42.54 -1.76 12.38
CA GLU A 601 41.62 -1.19 13.37
C GLU A 601 40.16 -1.50 13.03
N LEU A 602 39.79 -1.47 11.73
CA LEU A 602 38.45 -1.81 11.25
C LEU A 602 38.15 -3.31 11.45
N VAL A 603 39.13 -4.17 11.16
CA VAL A 603 39.05 -5.61 11.45
C VAL A 603 38.92 -5.86 12.96
N GLY A 604 39.65 -5.09 13.78
CA GLY A 604 39.53 -5.10 15.24
C GLY A 604 38.14 -4.71 15.72
N ALA A 605 37.57 -3.64 15.16
CA ALA A 605 36.23 -3.17 15.47
C ALA A 605 35.16 -4.23 15.15
N LEU A 606 35.22 -4.86 13.96
CA LEU A 606 34.31 -5.96 13.62
C LEU A 606 34.42 -7.12 14.62
N GLY A 607 35.66 -7.53 14.93
CA GLY A 607 35.90 -8.60 15.89
C GLY A 607 35.32 -8.29 17.28
N ASN A 608 35.51 -7.06 17.78
CA ASN A 608 34.98 -6.63 19.06
C ASN A 608 33.44 -6.55 19.06
N ALA A 609 32.85 -6.10 17.95
CA ALA A 609 31.40 -6.04 17.80
C ALA A 609 30.76 -7.44 17.80
N ILE A 610 31.35 -8.38 17.05
CA ILE A 610 30.95 -9.79 17.08
C ILE A 610 31.11 -10.36 18.49
N HIS A 611 32.22 -10.09 19.16
CA HIS A 611 32.49 -10.55 20.52
C HIS A 611 31.43 -10.10 21.52
N ALA A 612 31.03 -8.82 21.47
CA ALA A 612 30.00 -8.26 22.32
C ALA A 612 28.61 -8.85 22.03
N GLY A 613 28.37 -9.21 20.77
CA GLY A 613 27.12 -9.77 20.26
C GLY A 613 27.01 -11.30 20.28
N ALA A 614 28.05 -12.03 20.64
CA ALA A 614 28.17 -13.46 20.32
C ALA A 614 27.26 -14.39 21.16
N MET A 615 26.99 -14.02 22.40
CA MET A 615 26.27 -14.86 23.37
C MET A 615 25.63 -13.99 24.45
N ASP A 616 24.59 -14.51 25.10
CA ASP A 616 23.88 -13.78 26.15
C ASP A 616 24.52 -14.02 27.52
N ARG A 617 25.39 -13.09 27.93
CA ARG A 617 26.04 -13.07 29.25
C ARG A 617 26.19 -11.63 29.75
N PRO A 618 25.10 -11.00 30.20
CA PRO A 618 25.12 -9.59 30.63
C PRO A 618 26.16 -9.33 31.73
N GLU A 619 26.41 -10.31 32.61
CA GLU A 619 27.42 -10.24 33.67
C GLU A 619 28.87 -10.17 33.17
N ARG A 620 29.09 -10.56 31.91
CA ARG A 620 30.37 -10.45 31.20
C ARG A 620 30.35 -9.36 30.11
N ASN A 621 29.37 -8.47 30.16
CA ASN A 621 29.13 -7.44 29.14
C ASN A 621 29.00 -8.07 27.74
N ARG A 622 28.10 -9.06 27.60
CA ARG A 622 27.74 -9.66 26.31
C ARG A 622 26.22 -9.81 26.21
N VAL A 623 25.68 -9.59 25.02
CA VAL A 623 24.26 -9.76 24.70
C VAL A 623 24.20 -10.53 23.39
N ASP A 624 23.29 -11.49 23.28
CA ASP A 624 23.15 -12.26 22.05
C ASP A 624 22.48 -11.42 20.94
N ALA A 625 23.31 -10.83 20.08
CA ALA A 625 22.89 -10.04 18.95
C ALA A 625 22.52 -10.89 17.72
N PHE A 626 22.79 -12.20 17.73
CA PHE A 626 22.58 -13.09 16.60
C PHE A 626 21.24 -13.85 16.65
N VAL A 627 20.45 -13.66 17.71
CA VAL A 627 19.11 -14.25 17.86
C VAL A 627 18.20 -14.07 16.64
N LEU A 628 17.44 -15.12 16.30
CA LEU A 628 16.60 -15.17 15.10
C LEU A 628 15.36 -14.28 15.14
N ARG A 629 14.88 -13.88 16.32
CA ARG A 629 13.68 -13.05 16.48
C ARG A 629 13.72 -11.77 15.64
N GLN A 630 14.91 -11.20 15.42
CA GLN A 630 15.09 -9.99 14.61
C GLN A 630 14.88 -10.23 13.10
N GLU A 631 14.96 -11.48 12.64
CA GLU A 631 14.78 -11.87 11.23
C GLU A 631 13.38 -12.46 10.96
N TYR A 632 12.70 -12.99 11.98
CA TYR A 632 11.42 -13.71 11.84
C TYR A 632 10.24 -13.10 12.62
N GLY A 633 10.37 -11.87 13.13
CA GLY A 633 9.38 -11.20 13.98
C GLY A 633 7.99 -10.94 13.34
N TYR A 634 7.05 -10.43 14.15
CA TYR A 634 5.61 -10.27 13.82
C TYR A 634 5.27 -9.27 12.70
N THR A 635 6.24 -8.51 12.20
CA THR A 635 6.02 -7.51 11.14
C THR A 635 6.03 -8.18 9.77
N TRP A 636 4.92 -8.04 9.03
CA TRP A 636 4.81 -8.45 7.64
C TRP A 636 5.81 -7.65 6.79
N GLY A 637 6.93 -8.27 6.45
CA GLY A 637 7.98 -7.67 5.61
C GLY A 637 9.34 -8.33 5.85
N ALA A 638 9.49 -9.58 5.46
CA ALA A 638 10.78 -10.27 5.45
C ALA A 638 11.58 -9.88 4.18
N ASP A 639 11.93 -8.59 4.06
CA ASP A 639 12.70 -8.05 2.93
C ASP A 639 14.14 -7.64 3.33
N ASP A 640 14.52 -7.77 4.60
CA ASP A 640 15.88 -7.48 5.05
C ASP A 640 16.78 -8.71 4.87
N SER A 641 17.93 -8.52 4.21
CA SER A 641 18.95 -9.56 4.02
C SER A 641 19.44 -10.10 5.37
N PRO A 642 19.58 -11.43 5.55
CA PRO A 642 20.14 -12.02 6.77
C PRO A 642 21.52 -11.45 7.11
N ILE A 643 21.83 -11.27 8.41
CA ILE A 643 23.13 -10.73 8.85
C ILE A 643 24.31 -11.62 8.43
N ALA A 644 24.04 -12.92 8.24
CA ALA A 644 25.01 -13.89 7.75
C ALA A 644 25.58 -13.54 6.37
N LEU A 645 24.79 -12.91 5.49
CA LEU A 645 25.24 -12.52 4.15
C LEU A 645 26.22 -11.35 4.20
N ASP A 646 25.96 -10.34 5.03
CA ASP A 646 26.88 -9.21 5.23
C ASP A 646 28.23 -9.69 5.80
N LEU A 647 28.19 -10.63 6.75
CA LEU A 647 29.39 -11.23 7.36
C LEU A 647 30.16 -12.13 6.37
N ALA A 648 29.45 -12.94 5.58
CA ALA A 648 30.08 -13.78 4.56
C ALA A 648 30.81 -12.93 3.51
N ALA A 649 30.19 -11.84 3.05
CA ALA A 649 30.80 -10.90 2.12
C ALA A 649 32.07 -10.25 2.70
N ALA A 650 32.05 -9.85 3.97
CA ALA A 650 33.21 -9.30 4.66
C ALA A 650 34.35 -10.33 4.76
N LEU A 651 34.04 -11.58 5.15
CA LEU A 651 35.03 -12.66 5.24
C LEU A 651 35.70 -12.94 3.89
N GLY A 652 34.95 -12.87 2.79
CA GLY A 652 35.48 -13.06 1.44
C GLY A 652 36.57 -12.05 1.03
N LYS A 653 36.67 -10.91 1.72
CA LYS A 653 37.73 -9.90 1.49
C LYS A 653 38.93 -10.02 2.43
N LEU A 654 38.80 -10.71 3.55
CA LEU A 654 39.85 -10.80 4.57
C LEU A 654 40.85 -11.93 4.26
N GLN A 655 42.12 -11.71 4.60
CA GLN A 655 43.19 -12.70 4.42
C GLN A 655 44.11 -12.77 5.65
N GLY A 656 44.82 -13.90 5.79
CA GLY A 656 45.86 -14.08 6.82
C GLY A 656 45.38 -13.85 8.26
N GLY A 657 46.15 -13.08 9.02
CA GLY A 657 45.86 -12.80 10.44
C GLY A 657 44.56 -12.02 10.67
N ALA A 658 44.13 -11.19 9.71
CA ALA A 658 42.89 -10.43 9.80
C ALA A 658 41.66 -11.36 9.72
N LEU A 659 41.66 -12.30 8.76
CA LEU A 659 40.64 -13.33 8.64
C LEU A 659 40.57 -14.19 9.92
N GLN A 660 41.72 -14.67 10.38
CA GLN A 660 41.80 -15.53 11.57
C GLN A 660 41.22 -14.83 12.81
N ARG A 661 41.46 -13.52 12.97
CA ARG A 661 40.90 -12.74 14.09
C ARG A 661 39.38 -12.74 14.08
N VAL A 662 38.74 -12.47 12.93
CA VAL A 662 37.27 -12.41 12.83
C VAL A 662 36.66 -13.81 12.99
N VAL A 663 37.26 -14.83 12.36
CA VAL A 663 36.83 -16.23 12.49
C VAL A 663 36.85 -16.67 13.97
N THR A 664 37.89 -16.32 14.73
CA THR A 664 37.95 -16.63 16.17
C THR A 664 36.82 -15.98 16.98
N GLN A 665 36.32 -14.80 16.58
CA GLN A 665 35.17 -14.19 17.25
C GLN A 665 33.85 -14.83 16.81
N LEU A 666 33.72 -15.20 15.54
CA LEU A 666 32.56 -15.95 15.03
C LEU A 666 32.42 -17.33 15.68
N CYS A 667 33.53 -17.98 16.04
CA CYS A 667 33.53 -19.22 16.83
C CYS A 667 33.06 -19.04 18.30
N GLN A 668 32.58 -17.86 18.69
CA GLN A 668 31.89 -17.65 19.98
C GLN A 668 30.39 -17.50 19.80
N VAL A 669 29.90 -17.34 18.57
CA VAL A 669 28.47 -17.16 18.28
C VAL A 669 27.73 -18.46 18.61
N GLU A 670 26.60 -18.34 19.30
CA GLU A 670 25.76 -19.46 19.73
C GLU A 670 24.54 -19.71 18.83
N GLU A 671 24.26 -18.88 17.81
CA GLU A 671 23.14 -19.07 16.89
C GLU A 671 23.51 -19.97 15.69
N PRO A 672 22.98 -21.20 15.59
CA PRO A 672 23.30 -22.12 14.50
C PRO A 672 22.89 -21.62 13.12
N ALA A 673 21.77 -20.92 13.00
CA ALA A 673 21.26 -20.46 11.71
C ALA A 673 22.19 -19.42 11.05
N VAL A 674 22.74 -18.49 11.84
CA VAL A 674 23.69 -17.48 11.35
C VAL A 674 24.99 -18.13 10.90
N LEU A 675 25.53 -19.05 11.71
CA LEU A 675 26.76 -19.78 11.36
C LEU A 675 26.58 -20.65 10.11
N ALA A 676 25.43 -21.33 9.99
CA ALA A 676 25.07 -22.08 8.80
C ALA A 676 24.96 -21.17 7.57
N GLY A 677 24.33 -20.00 7.71
CA GLY A 677 24.25 -18.99 6.67
C GLY A 677 25.63 -18.51 6.20
N ILE A 678 26.57 -18.29 7.12
CA ILE A 678 27.96 -17.94 6.77
C ILE A 678 28.61 -19.09 6.01
N ILE A 679 28.50 -20.33 6.52
CA ILE A 679 29.10 -21.52 5.88
C ILE A 679 28.58 -21.72 4.46
N ALA A 680 27.27 -21.51 4.24
CA ALA A 680 26.63 -21.65 2.93
C ALA A 680 27.12 -20.62 1.90
N ASN A 681 27.65 -19.48 2.36
CA ASN A 681 27.99 -18.33 1.51
C ASN A 681 29.50 -18.00 1.51
N THR A 682 30.35 -18.85 2.11
CA THR A 682 31.81 -18.70 2.05
C THR A 682 32.50 -19.97 1.55
N PRO A 683 33.63 -19.87 0.83
CA PRO A 683 34.45 -21.02 0.44
C PRO A 683 34.81 -21.94 1.61
N ALA A 684 34.86 -23.25 1.37
CA ALA A 684 35.16 -24.26 2.40
C ALA A 684 36.50 -23.98 3.12
N ALA A 685 37.51 -23.52 2.39
CA ALA A 685 38.82 -23.17 2.94
C ALA A 685 38.78 -22.05 4.00
N LEU A 686 37.73 -21.20 4.00
CA LEU A 686 37.59 -20.07 4.92
C LEU A 686 36.75 -20.41 6.16
N ASN A 687 35.95 -21.49 6.13
CA ASN A 687 34.94 -21.76 7.16
C ASN A 687 35.12 -23.07 7.95
N GLU A 688 36.23 -23.80 7.79
CA GLU A 688 36.50 -25.05 8.53
C GLU A 688 36.38 -24.89 10.05
N GLN A 689 36.93 -23.81 10.62
CA GLN A 689 36.85 -23.55 12.06
C GLN A 689 35.42 -23.22 12.51
N ILE A 690 34.66 -22.47 11.70
CA ILE A 690 33.26 -22.14 11.99
C ILE A 690 32.41 -23.41 11.96
N ARG A 691 32.64 -24.28 10.98
CA ARG A 691 32.00 -25.60 10.87
C ARG A 691 32.32 -26.47 12.08
N ALA A 692 33.58 -26.52 12.51
CA ALA A 692 33.99 -27.27 13.70
C ALA A 692 33.32 -26.76 14.98
N HIS A 693 33.21 -25.43 15.14
CA HIS A 693 32.48 -24.82 16.27
C HIS A 693 30.98 -25.14 16.23
N LEU A 694 30.34 -24.99 15.07
CA LEU A 694 28.92 -25.29 14.89
C LEU A 694 28.57 -26.75 15.26
N GLN A 695 29.49 -27.70 15.03
CA GLN A 695 29.34 -29.10 15.46
C GLN A 695 29.36 -29.29 16.99
N THR A 696 29.86 -28.32 17.76
CA THR A 696 29.84 -28.36 19.23
C THR A 696 28.54 -27.84 19.83
N LEU A 697 27.73 -27.11 19.05
CA LEU A 697 26.50 -26.50 19.52
C LEU A 697 25.38 -27.54 19.61
N THR A 698 24.62 -27.46 20.69
CA THR A 698 23.42 -28.27 20.99
C THR A 698 22.24 -27.35 21.24
N PRO A 699 20.99 -27.85 21.24
CA PRO A 699 19.84 -27.01 21.52
C PRO A 699 19.87 -26.31 22.89
N THR A 700 20.61 -26.84 23.87
CA THR A 700 20.76 -26.25 25.21
C THR A 700 21.92 -25.27 25.32
N THR A 701 22.83 -25.24 24.34
CA THR A 701 24.01 -24.35 24.31
C THR A 701 23.91 -23.32 23.18
N SER A 702 22.80 -23.30 22.47
CA SER A 702 22.51 -22.36 21.39
C SER A 702 21.62 -21.23 21.89
N SER A 703 21.57 -20.15 21.12
CA SER A 703 20.67 -19.02 21.33
C SER A 703 19.21 -19.43 21.55
N ASP A 704 18.52 -18.70 22.43
CA ASP A 704 17.11 -18.93 22.74
C ASP A 704 16.18 -18.64 21.55
N VAL A 705 15.10 -19.42 21.45
CA VAL A 705 14.10 -19.34 20.38
C VAL A 705 12.70 -19.29 20.96
N TRP A 706 11.85 -18.42 20.42
CA TRP A 706 10.55 -18.10 21.02
C TRP A 706 9.35 -18.45 20.14
N SER A 707 9.59 -18.77 18.86
CA SER A 707 8.52 -19.13 17.93
C SER A 707 8.84 -20.39 17.13
N LEU A 708 7.79 -21.12 16.71
CA LEU A 708 7.93 -22.27 15.82
C LEU A 708 8.62 -21.88 14.51
N ARG A 709 8.35 -20.67 14.01
CA ARG A 709 8.95 -20.16 12.77
C ARG A 709 10.45 -19.97 12.89
N GLU A 710 10.95 -19.47 14.02
CA GLU A 710 12.38 -19.37 14.29
C GLU A 710 13.03 -20.76 14.37
N LEU A 711 12.39 -21.75 15.00
CA LEU A 711 12.89 -23.14 15.04
C LEU A 711 12.98 -23.75 13.64
N GLN A 712 11.93 -23.57 12.84
CA GLN A 712 11.89 -24.03 11.44
C GLN A 712 12.97 -23.32 10.61
N GLY A 713 13.12 -22.00 10.73
CA GLY A 713 14.15 -21.23 10.06
C GLY A 713 15.58 -21.69 10.42
N ARG A 714 15.81 -22.08 11.68
CA ARG A 714 17.10 -22.66 12.10
C ARG A 714 17.37 -24.01 11.43
N VAL A 715 16.37 -24.90 11.40
CA VAL A 715 16.48 -26.20 10.73
C VAL A 715 16.73 -26.02 9.22
N GLU A 716 15.98 -25.13 8.58
CA GLU A 716 16.12 -24.81 7.16
C GLU A 716 17.52 -24.25 6.84
N ALA A 717 18.04 -23.32 7.64
CA ALA A 717 19.38 -22.78 7.47
C ALA A 717 20.47 -23.87 7.53
N LEU A 718 20.36 -24.80 8.48
CA LEU A 718 21.30 -25.93 8.63
C LEU A 718 21.22 -26.90 7.44
N LEU A 719 20.01 -27.20 6.96
CA LEU A 719 19.81 -28.05 5.77
C LEU A 719 20.29 -27.36 4.49
N ASN A 720 20.07 -26.05 4.35
CA ASN A 720 20.58 -25.23 3.25
C ASN A 720 22.12 -25.20 3.22
N ALA A 721 22.77 -25.19 4.39
CA ALA A 721 24.22 -25.28 4.52
C ALA A 721 24.80 -26.70 4.32
N GLY A 722 23.95 -27.70 4.07
CA GLY A 722 24.37 -29.09 3.88
C GLY A 722 24.91 -29.75 5.15
N LEU A 723 24.33 -29.44 6.32
CA LEU A 723 24.75 -29.95 7.63
C LEU A 723 23.67 -30.85 8.26
N PRO A 724 23.35 -32.02 7.65
CA PRO A 724 22.23 -32.85 8.09
C PRO A 724 22.39 -33.38 9.51
N ASP A 725 23.61 -33.69 9.96
CA ASP A 725 23.83 -34.26 11.30
C ASP A 725 23.50 -33.27 12.43
N ILE A 726 23.78 -31.99 12.19
CA ILE A 726 23.46 -30.93 13.14
C ILE A 726 21.95 -30.63 13.08
N ALA A 727 21.39 -30.54 11.87
CA ALA A 727 19.96 -30.32 11.67
C ALA A 727 19.09 -31.35 12.41
N GLU A 728 19.45 -32.64 12.38
CA GLU A 728 18.73 -33.72 13.07
C GLU A 728 18.56 -33.43 14.58
N THR A 729 19.58 -32.85 15.22
CA THR A 729 19.53 -32.51 16.65
C THR A 729 18.48 -31.43 16.94
N PHE A 730 18.36 -30.43 16.05
CA PHE A 730 17.40 -29.33 16.21
C PHE A 730 15.98 -29.69 15.75
N ILE A 731 15.83 -30.64 14.81
CA ILE A 731 14.53 -31.18 14.38
C ILE A 731 13.78 -31.79 15.56
N VAL A 732 14.47 -32.46 16.49
CA VAL A 732 13.84 -33.03 17.70
C VAL A 732 13.16 -31.93 18.53
N VAL A 733 13.80 -30.76 18.66
CA VAL A 733 13.27 -29.64 19.43
C VAL A 733 12.10 -28.98 18.71
N GLU A 734 12.21 -28.74 17.39
CA GLU A 734 11.11 -28.23 16.55
C GLU A 734 9.85 -29.09 16.70
N ARG A 735 9.99 -30.42 16.65
CA ARG A 735 8.87 -31.36 16.79
C ARG A 735 8.24 -31.34 18.18
N SER A 736 9.05 -31.11 19.22
CA SER A 736 8.58 -31.04 20.61
C SER A 736 7.89 -29.71 20.96
N ALA A 737 7.95 -28.71 20.08
CA ALA A 737 7.38 -27.39 20.34
C ALA A 737 5.84 -27.43 20.46
N VAL A 738 5.34 -26.88 21.57
CA VAL A 738 3.91 -26.75 21.88
C VAL A 738 3.36 -25.45 21.28
N THR A 739 2.24 -25.55 20.57
CA THR A 739 1.54 -24.43 19.94
C THR A 739 0.14 -24.26 20.54
N TRP A 740 -0.47 -23.08 20.42
CA TRP A 740 -1.82 -22.77 20.94
C TRP A 740 -2.96 -23.41 20.11
N GLY A 741 -2.71 -24.59 19.54
CA GLY A 741 -3.60 -25.29 18.60
C GLY A 741 -2.83 -25.94 17.44
N PRO A 742 -3.50 -26.71 16.58
CA PRO A 742 -2.89 -27.29 15.40
C PRO A 742 -2.45 -26.19 14.42
N VAL A 743 -1.21 -26.26 13.95
CA VAL A 743 -0.67 -25.35 12.93
C VAL A 743 -0.90 -25.97 11.55
N PRO A 744 -1.70 -25.34 10.65
CA PRO A 744 -1.92 -25.84 9.30
C PRO A 744 -0.60 -26.05 8.56
N GLY A 745 -0.47 -27.15 7.82
CA GLY A 745 0.74 -27.46 7.03
C GLY A 745 1.95 -27.96 7.81
N ARG A 746 1.93 -27.96 9.15
CA ARG A 746 3.06 -28.43 9.98
C ARG A 746 3.49 -29.86 9.65
N GLN A 747 2.53 -30.77 9.43
CA GLN A 747 2.83 -32.18 9.08
C GLN A 747 3.56 -32.32 7.74
N ILE A 748 3.18 -31.54 6.73
CA ILE A 748 3.84 -31.54 5.41
C ILE A 748 5.22 -30.92 5.51
N SER A 749 5.36 -29.79 6.22
CA SER A 749 6.65 -29.16 6.49
C SER A 749 7.60 -30.11 7.23
N SER A 750 7.14 -30.83 8.26
CA SER A 750 7.95 -31.85 8.95
C SER A 750 8.37 -32.99 8.02
N MET A 751 7.46 -33.49 7.18
CA MET A 751 7.77 -34.53 6.20
C MET A 751 8.80 -34.06 5.16
N ARG A 752 8.69 -32.82 4.68
CA ARG A 752 9.66 -32.20 3.75
C ARG A 752 11.05 -32.15 4.39
N THR A 753 11.13 -31.71 5.64
CA THR A 753 12.36 -31.68 6.44
C THR A 753 12.98 -33.08 6.54
N ASP A 754 12.19 -34.13 6.78
CA ASP A 754 12.67 -35.51 6.91
C ASP A 754 13.23 -36.05 5.60
N LEU A 755 12.50 -35.87 4.51
CA LEU A 755 12.93 -36.32 3.20
C LEU A 755 14.18 -35.56 2.73
N ARG A 756 14.27 -34.26 3.06
CA ARG A 756 15.47 -33.45 2.80
C ARG A 756 16.68 -33.96 3.58
N LEU A 757 16.49 -34.28 4.85
CA LEU A 757 17.53 -34.87 5.70
C LEU A 757 18.03 -36.21 5.11
N MET A 758 17.11 -37.10 4.72
CA MET A 758 17.44 -38.38 4.07
C MET A 758 18.18 -38.18 2.74
N PHE A 759 17.77 -37.19 1.94
CA PHE A 759 18.39 -36.88 0.66
C PHE A 759 19.82 -36.37 0.82
N LEU A 760 20.07 -35.48 1.79
CA LEU A 760 21.41 -34.98 2.09
C LEU A 760 22.34 -36.07 2.63
N ARG A 761 21.80 -37.06 3.35
CA ARG A 761 22.53 -38.24 3.85
C ARG A 761 22.66 -39.38 2.84
N GLU A 762 22.16 -39.18 1.63
CA GLU A 762 22.24 -40.18 0.55
C GLU A 762 21.53 -41.50 0.88
N ARG A 763 20.49 -41.45 1.71
CA ARG A 763 19.69 -42.60 2.15
C ARG A 763 18.60 -42.92 1.12
N TRP A 764 19.02 -43.29 -0.09
CA TRP A 764 18.12 -43.49 -1.23
C TRP A 764 17.03 -44.54 -0.99
N LEU A 765 17.37 -45.64 -0.31
CA LEU A 765 16.42 -46.71 0.00
C LEU A 765 15.33 -46.26 0.98
N GLU A 766 15.68 -45.44 1.98
CA GLU A 766 14.72 -44.91 2.97
C GLU A 766 13.71 -43.97 2.30
N ILE A 767 14.14 -43.17 1.32
CA ILE A 767 13.25 -42.32 0.50
C ILE A 767 12.31 -43.18 -0.37
N ALA A 768 12.83 -44.27 -0.94
CA ALA A 768 12.03 -45.15 -1.79
C ALA A 768 10.94 -45.90 -1.00
N SER A 769 11.20 -46.25 0.26
CA SER A 769 10.28 -46.98 1.13
C SER A 769 9.58 -46.13 2.20
N TYR A 770 9.54 -44.80 2.03
CA TYR A 770 8.97 -43.89 3.03
C TYR A 770 7.46 -44.10 3.19
N ASN A 771 6.99 -44.19 4.44
CA ASN A 771 5.57 -44.37 4.78
C ASN A 771 5.00 -43.08 5.38
N PHE A 772 3.77 -42.73 5.02
CA PHE A 772 3.10 -41.54 5.56
C PHE A 772 2.74 -41.71 7.05
N PRO A 773 2.81 -40.63 7.85
CA PRO A 773 2.35 -40.65 9.25
C PRO A 773 0.86 -41.04 9.39
N GLU A 774 0.52 -41.76 10.46
CA GLU A 774 -0.87 -42.13 10.78
C GLU A 774 -1.72 -40.88 11.13
N GLY A 775 -2.99 -40.85 10.70
CA GLY A 775 -3.92 -39.76 11.01
C GLY A 775 -3.94 -38.57 10.04
N MET A 776 -3.21 -38.65 8.92
CA MET A 776 -3.24 -37.65 7.85
C MET A 776 -4.58 -37.65 7.09
N SER A 777 -5.19 -36.48 6.87
CA SER A 777 -6.41 -36.35 6.07
C SER A 777 -6.18 -36.72 4.61
N ASP A 778 -7.23 -37.10 3.89
CA ASP A 778 -7.12 -37.47 2.47
C ASP A 778 -6.61 -36.30 1.60
N SER A 779 -6.96 -35.06 1.96
CA SER A 779 -6.46 -33.87 1.25
C SER A 779 -4.96 -33.66 1.45
N LEU A 780 -4.44 -33.89 2.66
CA LEU A 780 -3.01 -33.80 2.98
C LEU A 780 -2.22 -34.96 2.36
N ARG A 781 -2.84 -36.13 2.17
CA ARG A 781 -2.16 -37.31 1.60
C ARG A 781 -1.71 -37.08 0.16
N GLN A 782 -2.49 -36.35 -0.64
CA GLN A 782 -2.09 -36.03 -2.01
C GLN A 782 -0.88 -35.09 -2.05
N GLU A 783 -0.88 -34.04 -1.23
CA GLU A 783 0.25 -33.11 -1.10
C GLU A 783 1.50 -33.83 -0.58
N ALA A 784 1.36 -34.65 0.46
CA ALA A 784 2.44 -35.50 0.97
C ALA A 784 3.02 -36.43 -0.11
N ASN A 785 2.17 -37.03 -0.94
CA ASN A 785 2.62 -37.88 -2.03
C ASN A 785 3.41 -37.11 -3.10
N ASP A 786 3.03 -35.88 -3.41
CA ASP A 786 3.78 -35.04 -4.35
C ASP A 786 5.17 -34.67 -3.79
N VAL A 787 5.27 -34.34 -2.49
CA VAL A 787 6.55 -34.11 -1.80
C VAL A 787 7.41 -35.38 -1.82
N LEU A 788 6.83 -36.57 -1.55
CA LEU A 788 7.58 -37.83 -1.61
C LEU A 788 8.11 -38.11 -3.03
N LEU A 789 7.27 -37.95 -4.04
CA LEU A 789 7.66 -38.14 -5.44
C LEU A 789 8.76 -37.16 -5.84
N PHE A 790 8.70 -35.91 -5.38
CA PHE A 790 9.75 -34.92 -5.62
C PHE A 790 11.12 -35.43 -5.12
N TYR A 791 11.20 -35.88 -3.86
CA TYR A 791 12.44 -36.42 -3.30
C TYR A 791 12.86 -37.76 -3.91
N GLN A 792 11.93 -38.61 -4.34
CA GLN A 792 12.25 -39.82 -5.11
C GLN A 792 12.85 -39.48 -6.49
N GLY A 793 12.31 -38.48 -7.17
CA GLY A 793 12.84 -37.96 -8.43
C GLY A 793 14.26 -37.41 -8.26
N LEU A 794 14.48 -36.61 -7.21
CA LEU A 794 15.80 -36.08 -6.84
C LEU A 794 16.79 -37.21 -6.52
N ALA A 795 16.39 -38.19 -5.72
CA ALA A 795 17.21 -39.34 -5.35
C ALA A 795 17.62 -40.14 -6.58
N GLY A 796 16.70 -40.40 -7.52
CA GLY A 796 17.03 -41.09 -8.78
C GLY A 796 17.95 -40.31 -9.71
N LEU A 797 17.97 -38.97 -9.62
CA LEU A 797 18.84 -38.10 -10.42
C LEU A 797 20.25 -37.97 -9.82
N LYS A 798 20.37 -37.96 -8.48
CA LYS A 798 21.65 -37.84 -7.77
C LYS A 798 22.35 -39.18 -7.56
N ASN A 799 21.60 -40.27 -7.36
CA ASN A 799 22.16 -41.61 -7.18
C ASN A 799 22.87 -42.09 -8.47
N PRO A 800 24.16 -42.46 -8.42
CA PRO A 800 24.88 -43.01 -9.56
C PRO A 800 24.24 -44.27 -10.17
N GLU A 801 23.55 -45.06 -9.35
CA GLU A 801 22.79 -46.26 -9.77
C GLU A 801 21.30 -45.97 -9.99
N GLY A 802 20.91 -44.69 -9.94
CA GLY A 802 19.53 -44.25 -10.10
C GLY A 802 19.01 -44.39 -11.53
N ASN A 803 17.70 -44.56 -11.66
CA ASN A 803 17.05 -44.61 -12.97
C ASN A 803 16.62 -43.21 -13.42
N LEU A 804 17.43 -42.59 -14.28
CA LEU A 804 17.18 -41.26 -14.84
C LEU A 804 15.85 -41.17 -15.61
N GLN A 805 15.42 -42.23 -16.28
CA GLN A 805 14.14 -42.25 -17.01
C GLN A 805 12.95 -42.20 -16.04
N THR A 806 13.06 -42.90 -14.91
CA THR A 806 12.06 -42.83 -13.85
C THR A 806 12.01 -41.44 -13.23
N SER A 807 13.15 -40.82 -12.93
CA SER A 807 13.20 -39.44 -12.42
C SER A 807 12.58 -38.44 -13.40
N GLU A 808 12.90 -38.55 -14.70
CA GLU A 808 12.30 -37.70 -15.74
C GLU A 808 10.78 -37.88 -15.80
N ALA A 809 10.28 -39.12 -15.74
CA ALA A 809 8.84 -39.41 -15.72
C ALA A 809 8.15 -38.86 -14.46
N ILE A 810 8.80 -38.93 -13.30
CA ILE A 810 8.29 -38.38 -12.04
C ILE A 810 8.16 -36.86 -12.15
N PHE A 811 9.22 -36.13 -12.54
CA PHE A 811 9.16 -34.68 -12.66
C PHE A 811 8.21 -34.23 -13.78
N LEU A 812 8.10 -34.99 -14.86
CA LEU A 812 7.09 -34.73 -15.90
C LEU A 812 5.66 -34.88 -15.33
N GLY A 813 5.41 -35.90 -14.51
CA GLY A 813 4.12 -36.07 -13.82
C GLY A 813 3.83 -34.94 -12.82
N LEU A 814 4.83 -34.54 -12.04
CA LEU A 814 4.73 -33.45 -11.07
C LEU A 814 4.48 -32.09 -11.74
N THR A 815 5.18 -31.78 -12.83
CA THR A 815 4.95 -30.55 -13.61
C THR A 815 3.58 -30.52 -14.26
N GLN A 816 3.03 -31.68 -14.67
CA GLN A 816 1.67 -31.76 -15.22
C GLN A 816 0.59 -31.52 -14.16
N ARG A 817 0.79 -32.06 -12.94
CA ARG A 817 -0.14 -31.88 -11.81
C ARG A 817 -0.06 -30.48 -11.21
N ASN A 818 1.16 -30.01 -10.94
CA ASN A 818 1.45 -28.78 -10.21
C ASN A 818 2.36 -27.88 -11.06
N ARG A 819 1.78 -27.28 -12.11
CA ARG A 819 2.52 -26.43 -13.07
C ARG A 819 3.22 -25.23 -12.44
N GLY A 820 2.72 -24.76 -11.30
CA GLY A 820 3.21 -23.56 -10.62
C GLY A 820 4.43 -23.75 -9.72
N VAL A 821 4.97 -24.98 -9.58
CA VAL A 821 6.15 -25.24 -8.74
C VAL A 821 7.43 -25.17 -9.59
N PRO A 822 8.28 -24.14 -9.41
CA PRO A 822 9.51 -23.94 -10.20
C PRO A 822 10.45 -25.14 -10.20
N ALA A 823 10.71 -25.73 -9.03
CA ALA A 823 11.70 -26.78 -8.86
C ALA A 823 11.39 -28.04 -9.68
N TYR A 824 10.11 -28.35 -9.93
CA TYR A 824 9.73 -29.50 -10.76
C TYR A 824 10.20 -29.31 -12.20
N HIS A 825 10.09 -28.09 -12.75
CA HIS A 825 10.55 -27.77 -14.09
C HIS A 825 12.08 -27.69 -14.16
N THR A 826 12.72 -27.07 -13.17
CA THR A 826 14.19 -27.00 -13.10
C THR A 826 14.81 -28.39 -13.02
N ASN A 827 14.25 -29.29 -12.20
CA ASN A 827 14.75 -30.65 -12.07
C ASN A 827 14.39 -31.55 -13.25
N LEU A 828 13.25 -31.33 -13.92
CA LEU A 828 12.95 -31.97 -15.20
C LEU A 828 14.01 -31.60 -16.26
N PHE A 829 14.37 -30.32 -16.34
CA PHE A 829 15.43 -29.85 -17.22
C PHE A 829 16.79 -30.44 -16.81
N ALA A 830 17.08 -30.52 -15.51
CA ALA A 830 18.29 -31.17 -14.98
C ALA A 830 18.37 -32.66 -15.39
N CYS A 831 17.27 -33.43 -15.30
CA CYS A 831 17.22 -34.81 -15.78
C CYS A 831 17.62 -34.93 -17.25
N ARG A 832 17.10 -34.04 -18.10
CA ARG A 832 17.39 -34.02 -19.54
C ARG A 832 18.83 -33.60 -19.83
N VAL A 833 19.36 -32.64 -19.08
CA VAL A 833 20.79 -32.27 -19.13
C VAL A 833 21.66 -33.46 -18.78
N ASN A 834 21.36 -34.17 -17.68
CA ASN A 834 22.09 -35.35 -17.28
C ASN A 834 22.00 -36.45 -18.35
N ARG A 835 20.80 -36.76 -18.86
CA ARG A 835 20.60 -37.77 -19.92
C ARG A 835 21.49 -37.50 -21.15
N LEU A 836 21.66 -36.25 -21.54
CA LEU A 836 22.46 -35.87 -22.69
C LEU A 836 23.96 -35.76 -22.41
N LEU A 837 24.38 -35.41 -21.18
CA LEU A 837 25.76 -35.06 -20.85
C LEU A 837 26.46 -36.01 -19.84
N ASN A 838 25.76 -36.96 -19.23
CA ASN A 838 26.16 -37.77 -18.06
C ASN A 838 27.66 -38.14 -17.99
N SER A 839 28.23 -38.63 -19.10
CA SER A 839 29.62 -39.08 -19.17
C SER A 839 30.67 -37.97 -19.30
N ASP A 840 30.29 -36.80 -19.82
CA ASP A 840 31.16 -35.64 -20.01
C ASP A 840 30.34 -34.34 -20.10
N ALA A 841 30.33 -33.57 -19.01
CA ALA A 841 29.69 -32.27 -18.94
C ALA A 841 30.31 -31.23 -19.88
N PHE A 842 31.52 -31.48 -20.40
CA PHE A 842 32.21 -30.62 -21.34
C PHE A 842 32.10 -31.11 -22.79
N GLN A 843 31.33 -32.15 -23.10
CA GLN A 843 31.26 -32.64 -24.48
C GLN A 843 30.54 -31.66 -25.42
N LEU A 844 30.77 -31.83 -26.73
CA LEU A 844 29.99 -31.19 -27.79
C LEU A 844 28.99 -32.19 -28.38
N LEU A 845 27.71 -31.83 -28.36
CA LEU A 845 26.64 -32.67 -28.86
C LEU A 845 26.56 -32.62 -30.39
N SER A 846 26.19 -33.75 -31.00
CA SER A 846 25.96 -33.87 -32.45
C SER A 846 24.75 -34.76 -32.74
N GLY A 847 24.25 -34.71 -33.98
CA GLY A 847 23.13 -35.55 -34.43
C GLY A 847 21.80 -35.27 -33.71
N GLU A 848 21.10 -36.34 -33.31
CA GLU A 848 19.80 -36.28 -32.62
C GLU A 848 19.91 -35.59 -31.26
N ALA A 849 20.95 -35.90 -30.49
CA ALA A 849 21.21 -35.30 -29.17
C ALA A 849 21.34 -33.77 -29.24
N LEU A 850 21.93 -33.23 -30.33
CA LEU A 850 22.01 -31.78 -30.56
C LEU A 850 20.62 -31.16 -30.84
N SER A 851 19.76 -31.88 -31.57
CA SER A 851 18.40 -31.43 -31.84
C SER A 851 17.54 -31.42 -30.57
N GLU A 852 17.63 -32.48 -29.75
CA GLU A 852 16.97 -32.56 -28.45
C GLU A 852 17.44 -31.45 -27.49
N ALA A 853 18.76 -31.23 -27.40
CA ALA A 853 19.33 -30.17 -26.58
C ALA A 853 18.79 -28.77 -26.94
N ARG A 854 18.70 -28.45 -28.23
CA ARG A 854 18.14 -27.18 -28.71
C ARG A 854 16.67 -27.03 -28.36
N LEU A 855 15.89 -28.11 -28.46
CA LEU A 855 14.48 -28.11 -28.06
C LEU A 855 14.35 -27.81 -26.56
N TYR A 856 15.10 -28.52 -25.70
CA TYR A 856 15.03 -28.31 -24.26
C TYR A 856 15.54 -26.93 -23.82
N LEU A 857 16.55 -26.37 -24.49
CA LEU A 857 16.97 -24.98 -24.27
C LEU A 857 15.86 -23.98 -24.62
N SER A 858 15.12 -24.20 -25.72
CA SER A 858 14.00 -23.34 -26.08
C SER A 858 12.83 -23.46 -25.09
N GLU A 859 12.56 -24.67 -24.59
CA GLU A 859 11.53 -24.93 -23.60
C GLU A 859 11.87 -24.29 -22.26
N SER A 860 13.12 -24.39 -21.80
CA SER A 860 13.55 -23.78 -20.54
C SER A 860 13.45 -22.25 -20.57
N VAL A 861 13.70 -21.61 -21.70
CA VAL A 861 13.50 -20.15 -21.86
C VAL A 861 12.03 -19.76 -21.89
N ARG A 862 11.20 -20.54 -22.59
CA ARG A 862 9.78 -20.19 -22.83
C ARG A 862 8.85 -20.57 -21.69
N VAL A 863 9.12 -21.69 -21.02
CA VAL A 863 8.24 -22.29 -20.02
C VAL A 863 8.81 -22.12 -18.62
N THR A 864 10.07 -22.47 -18.41
CA THR A 864 10.66 -22.52 -17.06
C THR A 864 11.10 -21.15 -16.59
N ARG A 865 11.95 -20.43 -17.35
CA ARG A 865 12.52 -19.13 -16.95
C ARG A 865 11.46 -18.11 -16.48
N PRO A 866 10.29 -17.95 -17.15
CA PRO A 866 9.24 -17.02 -16.70
C PRO A 866 8.67 -17.36 -15.31
N LEU A 867 8.71 -18.62 -14.90
CA LEU A 867 8.23 -19.06 -13.58
C LEU A 867 9.25 -18.76 -12.44
N ILE A 868 10.49 -18.40 -12.77
CA ILE A 868 11.63 -18.37 -11.82
C ILE A 868 12.33 -17.00 -11.78
N GLN A 869 11.91 -16.01 -12.60
CA GLN A 869 12.62 -14.73 -12.78
C GLN A 869 12.89 -13.94 -11.49
N HIS A 870 12.24 -14.30 -10.38
CA HIS A 870 12.29 -13.59 -9.11
C HIS A 870 12.82 -14.43 -7.93
N SER A 871 13.30 -15.67 -8.16
CA SER A 871 13.99 -16.50 -7.16
C SER A 871 15.47 -16.66 -7.54
N ALA A 872 16.37 -15.95 -6.85
CA ALA A 872 17.79 -15.94 -7.21
C ALA A 872 18.45 -17.34 -7.09
N SER A 873 18.06 -18.14 -6.09
CA SER A 873 18.59 -19.50 -5.89
C SER A 873 18.12 -20.47 -6.97
N ASP A 874 16.84 -20.44 -7.31
CA ASP A 874 16.28 -21.34 -8.35
C ASP A 874 16.71 -20.90 -9.75
N LEU A 875 16.85 -19.59 -9.97
CA LEU A 875 17.37 -19.03 -11.20
C LEU A 875 18.82 -19.47 -11.42
N LYS A 876 19.64 -19.47 -10.37
CA LYS A 876 21.01 -19.99 -10.44
C LYS A 876 21.02 -21.47 -10.87
N ALA A 877 20.22 -22.34 -10.23
CA ALA A 877 20.17 -23.75 -10.60
C ALA A 877 19.75 -23.96 -12.06
N LEU A 878 18.72 -23.24 -12.53
CA LEU A 878 18.26 -23.27 -13.91
C LEU A 878 19.34 -22.77 -14.89
N GLU A 879 19.89 -21.59 -14.64
CA GLU A 879 20.83 -20.94 -15.57
C GLU A 879 22.17 -21.69 -15.62
N MET A 880 22.63 -22.30 -14.53
CA MET A 880 23.80 -23.18 -14.54
C MET A 880 23.57 -24.44 -15.39
N ASN A 881 22.39 -25.05 -15.31
CA ASN A 881 22.02 -26.16 -16.19
C ASN A 881 21.96 -25.71 -17.66
N ARG A 882 21.51 -24.47 -17.91
CA ARG A 882 21.50 -23.88 -19.26
C ARG A 882 22.91 -23.59 -19.76
N VAL A 883 23.81 -23.10 -18.91
CA VAL A 883 25.23 -22.89 -19.22
C VAL A 883 25.89 -24.19 -19.70
N MET A 884 25.69 -25.29 -18.97
CA MET A 884 26.18 -26.62 -19.39
C MET A 884 25.66 -27.00 -20.78
N MET A 885 24.35 -26.83 -21.01
CA MET A 885 23.73 -27.18 -22.28
C MET A 885 24.14 -26.23 -23.43
N LEU A 886 24.29 -24.93 -23.18
CA LEU A 886 24.75 -23.91 -24.14
C LEU A 886 26.18 -24.20 -24.61
N LEU A 887 27.06 -24.57 -23.68
CA LEU A 887 28.41 -25.02 -24.02
C LEU A 887 28.35 -26.30 -24.87
N ALA A 888 27.49 -27.26 -24.51
CA ALA A 888 27.36 -28.52 -25.23
C ALA A 888 26.81 -28.37 -26.66
N VAL A 889 25.94 -27.40 -26.92
CA VAL A 889 25.44 -27.07 -28.28
C VAL A 889 26.34 -26.10 -29.05
N ASN A 890 27.53 -25.80 -28.52
CA ASN A 890 28.52 -24.88 -29.08
C ASN A 890 28.05 -23.42 -29.23
N ARG A 891 27.39 -22.86 -28.20
CA ARG A 891 27.01 -21.44 -28.11
C ARG A 891 27.74 -20.72 -26.95
N PRO A 892 29.07 -20.64 -26.96
CA PRO A 892 29.84 -20.09 -25.85
C PRO A 892 29.66 -18.57 -25.62
N GLY A 893 29.25 -17.81 -26.64
CA GLY A 893 28.95 -16.37 -26.50
C GLY A 893 27.71 -16.10 -25.63
N GLU A 894 26.60 -16.81 -25.90
CA GLU A 894 25.38 -16.74 -25.07
C GLU A 894 25.62 -17.28 -23.66
N CYS A 895 26.44 -18.33 -23.55
CA CYS A 895 26.88 -18.85 -22.25
C CYS A 895 27.60 -17.76 -21.44
N LEU A 896 28.52 -17.01 -22.06
CA LEU A 896 29.25 -15.94 -21.40
C LEU A 896 28.33 -14.82 -20.91
N GLN A 897 27.32 -14.45 -21.70
CA GLN A 897 26.33 -13.46 -21.29
C GLN A 897 25.57 -13.90 -20.02
N VAL A 898 25.03 -15.12 -20.02
CA VAL A 898 24.33 -15.67 -18.84
C VAL A 898 25.24 -15.71 -17.61
N LEU A 899 26.52 -16.08 -17.79
CA LEU A 899 27.49 -16.13 -16.69
C LEU A 899 27.85 -14.74 -16.16
N LEU A 900 27.88 -13.71 -17.00
CA LEU A 900 28.11 -12.33 -16.54
C LEU A 900 26.91 -11.80 -15.75
N GLU A 901 25.68 -12.05 -16.22
CA GLU A 901 24.45 -11.72 -15.49
C GLU A 901 24.41 -12.43 -14.11
N LEU A 902 24.74 -13.73 -14.06
CA LEU A 902 24.83 -14.47 -12.80
C LEU A 902 25.93 -13.92 -11.87
N ARG A 903 27.05 -13.45 -12.44
CA ARG A 903 28.20 -12.96 -11.67
C ARG A 903 27.90 -11.68 -10.89
N GLU A 904 26.95 -10.86 -11.34
CA GLU A 904 26.53 -9.65 -10.62
C GLU A 904 25.90 -9.99 -9.26
N THR A 905 25.30 -11.18 -9.14
CA THR A 905 24.58 -11.61 -7.92
C THR A 905 25.25 -12.77 -7.19
N ASN A 906 26.11 -13.54 -7.87
CA ASN A 906 26.74 -14.74 -7.34
C ASN A 906 28.20 -14.85 -7.79
N PHE A 907 29.11 -15.04 -6.84
CA PHE A 907 30.53 -15.28 -7.16
C PHE A 907 30.96 -16.64 -6.60
N ASP A 908 31.00 -17.67 -7.46
CA ASP A 908 31.40 -19.03 -7.10
C ASP A 908 32.30 -19.72 -8.15
N GLU A 909 32.85 -20.87 -7.76
CA GLU A 909 33.78 -21.67 -8.57
C GLU A 909 33.15 -22.23 -9.86
N ASN A 910 31.85 -22.51 -9.87
CA ASN A 910 31.16 -23.05 -11.04
C ASN A 910 31.01 -21.97 -12.11
N ILE A 911 30.58 -20.76 -11.70
CA ILE A 911 30.42 -19.61 -12.60
C ILE A 911 31.77 -19.27 -13.25
N GLU A 912 32.83 -19.11 -12.45
CA GLU A 912 34.15 -18.74 -12.98
C GLU A 912 34.81 -19.88 -13.79
N GLY A 913 34.61 -21.14 -13.40
CA GLY A 913 35.10 -22.29 -14.17
C GLY A 913 34.42 -22.41 -15.53
N PHE A 914 33.08 -22.34 -15.60
CA PHE A 914 32.37 -22.36 -16.89
C PHE A 914 32.66 -21.11 -17.72
N ARG A 915 32.91 -19.96 -17.10
CA ARG A 915 33.34 -18.74 -17.79
C ARG A 915 34.71 -18.91 -18.44
N ALA A 916 35.68 -19.49 -17.73
CA ALA A 916 36.97 -19.84 -18.30
C ALA A 916 36.82 -20.83 -19.47
N LEU A 917 35.96 -21.84 -19.35
CA LEU A 917 35.68 -22.79 -20.41
C LEU A 917 35.02 -22.13 -21.65
N ALA A 918 34.06 -21.23 -21.44
CA ALA A 918 33.41 -20.47 -22.51
C ALA A 918 34.41 -19.60 -23.28
N LEU A 919 35.28 -18.88 -22.56
CA LEU A 919 36.37 -18.07 -23.15
C LEU A 919 37.34 -18.93 -23.97
N ALA A 920 37.70 -20.12 -23.46
CA ALA A 920 38.57 -21.04 -24.19
C ALA A 920 37.91 -21.52 -25.50
N ARG A 921 36.60 -21.81 -25.51
CA ARG A 921 35.85 -22.19 -26.72
C ARG A 921 35.66 -21.04 -27.71
N LEU A 922 35.70 -19.79 -27.27
CA LEU A 922 35.73 -18.59 -28.12
C LEU A 922 37.11 -18.31 -28.73
N GLY A 923 38.15 -19.08 -28.35
CA GLY A 923 39.52 -18.90 -28.83
C GLY A 923 40.41 -18.03 -27.92
N SER A 924 39.88 -17.50 -26.81
CA SER A 924 40.61 -16.64 -25.86
C SER A 924 41.34 -17.45 -24.77
N LYS A 925 42.20 -18.41 -25.15
CA LYS A 925 42.85 -19.32 -24.19
C LYS A 925 43.66 -18.60 -23.10
N ARG A 926 44.32 -17.48 -23.41
CA ARG A 926 45.10 -16.70 -22.44
C ARG A 926 44.24 -16.08 -21.34
N GLU A 927 43.09 -15.52 -21.72
CA GLU A 927 42.13 -14.96 -20.76
C GLU A 927 41.48 -16.05 -19.92
N ALA A 928 41.11 -17.18 -20.54
CA ALA A 928 40.58 -18.35 -19.84
C ALA A 928 41.53 -18.84 -18.74
N LEU A 929 42.84 -18.94 -19.04
CA LEU A 929 43.86 -19.32 -18.06
C LEU A 929 44.04 -18.27 -16.95
N SER A 930 43.86 -16.99 -17.25
CA SER A 930 43.87 -15.92 -16.24
C SER A 930 42.68 -16.03 -15.28
N VAL A 931 41.47 -16.20 -15.83
CA VAL A 931 40.23 -16.34 -15.05
C VAL A 931 40.31 -17.56 -14.14
N ILE A 932 40.73 -18.72 -14.65
CA ILE A 932 40.81 -19.93 -13.83
C ILE A 932 41.91 -19.85 -12.77
N THR A 933 43.02 -19.15 -13.04
CA THR A 933 44.06 -18.90 -12.02
C THR A 933 43.53 -18.00 -10.90
N GLN A 934 42.76 -16.97 -11.24
CA GLN A 934 42.11 -16.11 -10.25
C GLN A 934 41.08 -16.89 -9.42
N ALA A 935 40.28 -17.75 -10.07
CA ALA A 935 39.34 -18.63 -9.39
C ALA A 935 40.05 -19.60 -8.43
N GLU A 936 41.12 -20.27 -8.88
CA GLU A 936 41.91 -21.17 -8.03
C GLU A 936 42.56 -20.45 -6.83
N ASN A 937 42.99 -19.20 -7.01
CA ASN A 937 43.52 -18.40 -5.90
C ASN A 937 42.44 -18.04 -4.87
N THR A 938 41.18 -17.93 -5.29
CA THR A 938 40.08 -17.48 -4.45
C THR A 938 39.35 -18.65 -3.77
N PHE A 939 39.05 -19.70 -4.53
CA PHE A 939 38.28 -20.86 -4.07
C PHE A 939 39.15 -22.08 -3.72
N GLY A 940 40.45 -22.03 -4.04
CA GLY A 940 41.34 -23.18 -3.98
C GLY A 940 41.28 -24.03 -5.26
N ARG A 941 42.16 -25.03 -5.34
CA ARG A 941 42.18 -25.99 -6.47
C ARG A 941 41.13 -27.09 -6.27
N THR A 942 39.88 -26.77 -6.55
CA THR A 942 38.79 -27.75 -6.46
C THR A 942 38.86 -28.77 -7.59
N VAL A 943 38.20 -29.92 -7.44
CA VAL A 943 38.16 -30.98 -8.46
C VAL A 943 37.60 -30.43 -9.78
N PHE A 944 36.58 -29.57 -9.69
CA PHE A 944 35.96 -28.93 -10.86
C PHE A 944 36.93 -27.97 -11.56
N LEU A 945 37.55 -27.02 -10.83
CA LEU A 945 38.50 -26.07 -11.43
C LEU A 945 39.72 -26.77 -12.05
N CYS A 946 40.22 -27.82 -11.40
CA CYS A 946 41.27 -28.67 -11.98
C CYS A 946 40.81 -29.31 -13.30
N ALA A 947 39.60 -29.87 -13.32
CA ALA A 947 39.04 -30.51 -14.50
C ALA A 947 38.80 -29.53 -15.66
N VAL A 948 38.33 -28.31 -15.38
CA VAL A 948 38.18 -27.25 -16.39
C VAL A 948 39.55 -26.90 -16.97
N ARG A 949 40.58 -26.73 -16.14
CA ARG A 949 41.94 -26.46 -16.63
C ARG A 949 42.47 -27.60 -17.50
N GLU A 950 42.34 -28.84 -17.04
CA GLU A 950 42.74 -30.02 -17.82
C GLU A 950 41.96 -30.13 -19.14
N ASN A 951 40.69 -29.72 -19.19
CA ASN A 951 39.91 -29.67 -20.42
C ASN A 951 40.40 -28.57 -21.38
N ILE A 952 40.73 -27.37 -20.88
CA ILE A 952 41.29 -26.27 -21.68
C ILE A 952 42.67 -26.63 -22.27
N ASP A 953 43.44 -27.46 -21.56
CA ASP A 953 44.79 -27.86 -21.99
C ASP A 953 44.82 -29.11 -22.85
N THR A 954 44.01 -30.12 -22.50
CA THR A 954 44.11 -31.48 -23.07
C THR A 954 42.76 -32.06 -23.52
N HIS A 955 41.67 -31.30 -23.45
CA HIS A 955 40.31 -31.74 -23.77
C HIS A 955 39.86 -32.99 -22.98
N ARG A 956 40.36 -33.15 -21.75
CA ARG A 956 39.96 -34.26 -20.89
C ARG A 956 38.48 -34.15 -20.51
N PRO A 957 37.68 -35.23 -20.64
CA PRO A 957 36.27 -35.22 -20.25
C PRO A 957 36.12 -35.12 -18.73
N TYR A 958 35.00 -34.56 -18.29
CA TYR A 958 34.68 -34.44 -16.86
C TYR A 958 33.21 -34.74 -16.61
N ALA A 959 32.93 -35.74 -15.78
CA ALA A 959 31.57 -36.07 -15.37
C ALA A 959 31.20 -35.26 -14.13
N THR A 960 30.08 -34.54 -14.20
CA THR A 960 29.46 -33.89 -13.04
C THR A 960 27.94 -33.92 -13.18
N ALA A 961 27.25 -33.98 -12.05
CA ALA A 961 25.80 -33.91 -11.99
C ALA A 961 25.32 -32.48 -12.34
N PRO A 962 24.12 -32.34 -12.93
CA PRO A 962 23.48 -31.03 -13.09
C PRO A 962 23.13 -30.43 -11.72
N ASN A 963 22.88 -29.11 -11.71
CA ASN A 963 22.41 -28.40 -10.52
C ASN A 963 20.94 -28.73 -10.25
N LEU A 964 20.59 -28.95 -8.98
CA LEU A 964 19.26 -29.34 -8.54
C LEU A 964 18.60 -28.20 -7.77
N ALA A 965 17.30 -28.01 -7.99
CA ALA A 965 16.46 -27.19 -7.13
C ALA A 965 15.94 -28.08 -5.98
N LEU A 966 16.24 -27.71 -4.74
CA LEU A 966 15.92 -28.52 -3.55
C LEU A 966 14.66 -28.05 -2.81
N ASP A 967 14.13 -26.89 -3.16
CA ASP A 967 12.94 -26.30 -2.54
C ASP A 967 11.73 -26.48 -3.47
N ASP A 968 10.74 -27.24 -3.02
CA ASP A 968 9.49 -27.47 -3.74
C ASP A 968 8.33 -26.61 -3.24
N ASP A 969 8.59 -25.58 -2.40
CA ASP A 969 7.54 -24.70 -1.92
C ASP A 969 6.82 -24.00 -3.09
N PRO A 970 5.51 -24.26 -3.30
CA PRO A 970 4.76 -23.58 -4.33
C PRO A 970 4.50 -22.11 -3.99
N VAL A 971 4.60 -21.68 -2.73
CA VAL A 971 4.12 -20.37 -2.27
C VAL A 971 4.78 -19.19 -2.98
N PRO A 972 6.11 -19.14 -3.18
CA PRO A 972 6.74 -18.05 -3.94
C PRO A 972 6.21 -17.98 -5.38
N GLY A 973 6.10 -19.13 -6.05
CA GLY A 973 5.56 -19.23 -7.41
C GLY A 973 4.07 -18.87 -7.50
N ILE A 974 3.26 -19.30 -6.52
CA ILE A 974 1.82 -18.97 -6.43
C ILE A 974 1.63 -17.49 -6.14
N ARG A 975 2.41 -16.90 -5.21
CA ARG A 975 2.33 -15.47 -4.90
C ARG A 975 2.61 -14.65 -6.15
N GLN A 976 3.64 -15.02 -6.90
CA GLN A 976 4.00 -14.36 -8.15
C GLN A 976 2.97 -14.61 -9.25
N ALA A 977 2.44 -15.83 -9.37
CA ALA A 977 1.37 -16.15 -10.31
C ALA A 977 0.08 -15.39 -9.98
N PHE A 978 -0.22 -15.19 -8.69
CA PHE A 978 -1.33 -14.38 -8.22
C PHE A 978 -1.08 -12.90 -8.52
N GLU A 979 0.13 -12.39 -8.32
CA GLU A 979 0.50 -11.03 -8.72
C GLU A 979 0.37 -10.84 -10.24
N ALA A 980 0.87 -11.78 -11.05
CA ALA A 980 0.75 -11.78 -12.50
C ALA A 980 -0.71 -11.94 -12.97
N PHE A 981 -1.50 -12.76 -12.28
CA PHE A 981 -2.92 -12.91 -12.52
C PHE A 981 -3.67 -11.60 -12.26
N THR A 982 -3.38 -10.93 -11.14
CA THR A 982 -3.99 -9.62 -10.79
C THR A 982 -3.62 -8.49 -11.76
N ARG A 983 -2.65 -8.76 -12.64
CA ARG A 983 -2.04 -7.86 -13.62
C ARG A 983 -2.58 -8.01 -15.05
N LEU A 984 -3.35 -9.06 -15.34
CA LEU A 984 -3.95 -9.30 -16.67
C LEU A 984 -4.94 -8.16 -17.09
N GLY A 985 -5.68 -8.26 -18.21
CA GLY A 985 -6.83 -7.36 -18.59
C GLY A 985 -8.22 -8.04 -18.65
N HIS A 986 -9.35 -7.40 -18.26
CA HIS A 986 -10.57 -8.02 -17.65
C HIS A 986 -11.16 -9.32 -18.23
N VAL A 987 -10.92 -9.54 -19.50
CA VAL A 987 -11.27 -10.75 -20.25
C VAL A 987 -10.32 -11.92 -19.90
N GLU A 988 -9.03 -11.67 -19.73
CA GLU A 988 -7.97 -12.65 -19.51
C GLU A 988 -8.04 -13.33 -18.12
N GLN A 989 -8.36 -12.63 -17.01
CA GLN A 989 -8.63 -13.33 -15.73
C GLN A 989 -9.92 -14.13 -15.84
N ALA A 990 -10.95 -13.64 -16.56
CA ALA A 990 -12.14 -14.46 -16.80
C ALA A 990 -11.79 -15.69 -17.66
N GLU A 991 -10.84 -15.58 -18.59
CA GLU A 991 -10.26 -16.70 -19.33
C GLU A 991 -9.52 -17.70 -18.45
N VAL A 992 -8.77 -17.20 -17.47
CA VAL A 992 -8.06 -18.04 -16.50
C VAL A 992 -9.03 -18.74 -15.54
N LEU A 993 -10.09 -18.05 -15.11
CA LEU A 993 -11.01 -18.55 -14.07
C LEU A 993 -12.17 -19.37 -14.61
N GLN A 994 -12.59 -19.14 -15.85
CA GLN A 994 -13.72 -19.80 -16.48
C GLN A 994 -13.23 -20.81 -17.51
N SER A 995 -13.62 -22.08 -17.38
CA SER A 995 -13.19 -23.19 -18.26
C SER A 995 -13.44 -23.00 -19.76
N ARG A 996 -14.38 -22.11 -20.14
CA ARG A 996 -14.70 -21.77 -21.54
C ARG A 996 -14.12 -20.43 -22.00
N GLY A 997 -13.46 -19.73 -21.09
CA GLY A 997 -12.83 -18.44 -21.26
C GLY A 997 -13.70 -17.33 -21.83
N GLN A 998 -14.92 -17.19 -21.30
CA GLN A 998 -15.82 -16.11 -21.71
C GLN A 998 -16.26 -15.28 -20.50
N LEU A 999 -15.98 -13.99 -20.57
CA LEU A 999 -16.33 -13.00 -19.55
C LEU A 999 -17.83 -12.97 -19.24
N ASP A 1000 -18.68 -13.16 -20.25
CA ASP A 1000 -20.14 -13.16 -20.10
C ASP A 1000 -20.64 -14.30 -19.21
N LEU A 1001 -20.10 -15.50 -19.41
CA LEU A 1001 -20.42 -16.67 -18.60
C LEU A 1001 -19.88 -16.51 -17.18
N TYR A 1002 -18.65 -16.01 -17.04
CA TYR A 1002 -18.04 -15.80 -15.72
C TYR A 1002 -18.83 -14.81 -14.86
N LEU A 1003 -19.14 -13.62 -15.41
CA LEU A 1003 -19.96 -12.61 -14.74
C LEU A 1003 -21.35 -13.13 -14.39
N LEU A 1004 -21.99 -13.86 -15.32
CA LEU A 1004 -23.29 -14.46 -15.08
C LEU A 1004 -23.25 -15.46 -13.91
N ASP A 1005 -22.25 -16.34 -13.86
CA ASP A 1005 -22.12 -17.35 -12.82
C ASP A 1005 -21.85 -16.71 -11.44
N GLU A 1006 -20.99 -15.70 -11.36
CA GLU A 1006 -20.71 -15.02 -10.10
C GLU A 1006 -21.91 -14.22 -9.58
N ILE A 1007 -22.61 -13.48 -10.45
CA ILE A 1007 -23.77 -12.67 -10.05
C ILE A 1007 -24.97 -13.56 -9.72
N ARG A 1008 -25.24 -14.59 -10.52
CA ARG A 1008 -26.32 -15.56 -10.26
C ARG A 1008 -26.02 -16.37 -9.00
N GLY A 1009 -24.76 -16.75 -8.77
CA GLY A 1009 -24.30 -17.40 -7.55
C GLY A 1009 -24.45 -16.52 -6.31
N ALA A 1010 -24.12 -15.23 -6.39
CA ALA A 1010 -24.36 -14.28 -5.31
C ALA A 1010 -25.85 -14.15 -4.98
N CYS A 1011 -26.71 -14.11 -6.00
CA CYS A 1011 -28.15 -14.11 -5.84
C CYS A 1011 -28.67 -15.38 -5.16
N ALA A 1012 -28.10 -16.55 -5.46
CA ALA A 1012 -28.45 -17.81 -4.79
C ALA A 1012 -28.08 -17.77 -3.30
N SER A 1013 -26.88 -17.28 -2.97
CA SER A 1013 -26.45 -17.09 -1.57
C SER A 1013 -27.35 -16.10 -0.82
N LEU A 1014 -27.79 -15.02 -1.48
CA LEU A 1014 -28.74 -14.07 -0.90
C LEU A 1014 -30.08 -14.72 -0.57
N VAL A 1015 -30.64 -15.53 -1.48
CA VAL A 1015 -31.89 -16.28 -1.23
C VAL A 1015 -31.72 -17.26 -0.06
N ALA A 1016 -30.56 -17.90 0.09
CA ALA A 1016 -30.29 -18.80 1.21
C ALA A 1016 -30.23 -18.07 2.56
N LEU A 1017 -29.78 -16.81 2.61
CA LEU A 1017 -29.71 -15.99 3.82
C LEU A 1017 -31.03 -15.30 4.19
N ALA A 1018 -32.01 -15.30 3.28
CA ALA A 1018 -33.30 -14.59 3.46
C ALA A 1018 -34.03 -14.87 4.79
N PRO A 1019 -34.07 -16.11 5.35
CA PRO A 1019 -34.67 -16.37 6.66
C PRO A 1019 -34.03 -15.60 7.81
N MET A 1020 -32.68 -15.55 7.84
CA MET A 1020 -31.94 -14.84 8.89
C MET A 1020 -32.06 -13.33 8.72
N MET A 1021 -31.95 -12.83 7.49
CA MET A 1021 -32.16 -11.42 7.17
C MET A 1021 -33.54 -10.94 7.63
N ARG A 1022 -34.57 -11.78 7.51
CA ARG A 1022 -35.92 -11.47 8.00
C ARG A 1022 -35.97 -11.36 9.52
N GLY A 1023 -35.28 -12.23 10.26
CA GLY A 1023 -35.16 -12.15 11.71
C GLY A 1023 -34.49 -10.86 12.21
N LEU A 1024 -33.60 -10.30 11.39
CA LEU A 1024 -32.90 -9.04 11.66
C LEU A 1024 -33.60 -7.79 11.07
N GLY A 1025 -34.73 -7.96 10.38
CA GLY A 1025 -35.48 -6.84 9.77
C GLY A 1025 -34.94 -6.33 8.43
N LEU A 1026 -33.89 -6.93 7.87
CA LEU A 1026 -33.17 -6.50 6.66
C LEU A 1026 -33.89 -6.79 5.32
N VAL A 1027 -35.08 -7.39 5.36
CA VAL A 1027 -35.89 -7.71 4.16
C VAL A 1027 -36.98 -6.65 3.91
N ARG A 1028 -36.97 -5.57 4.70
CA ARG A 1028 -37.98 -4.50 4.65
C ARG A 1028 -37.70 -3.51 3.53
N PHE A 1029 -36.46 -3.06 3.40
CA PHE A 1029 -36.03 -2.08 2.40
C PHE A 1029 -35.19 -2.73 1.30
N GLU A 1030 -35.27 -2.18 0.09
CA GLU A 1030 -34.49 -2.63 -1.07
C GLU A 1030 -32.99 -2.46 -0.82
N ASP A 1031 -32.60 -1.29 -0.33
CA ASP A 1031 -31.22 -0.92 -0.03
C ASP A 1031 -30.56 -1.90 0.95
N ASP A 1032 -31.28 -2.39 1.96
CA ASP A 1032 -30.76 -3.39 2.91
C ASP A 1032 -30.45 -4.72 2.22
N ILE A 1033 -31.31 -5.17 1.30
CA ILE A 1033 -31.13 -6.41 0.55
C ILE A 1033 -29.97 -6.25 -0.44
N SER A 1034 -29.91 -5.11 -1.14
CA SER A 1034 -28.85 -4.77 -2.08
C SER A 1034 -27.49 -4.58 -1.39
N ALA A 1035 -27.45 -4.04 -0.17
CA ALA A 1035 -26.25 -3.97 0.65
C ALA A 1035 -25.71 -5.37 1.01
N VAL A 1036 -26.59 -6.33 1.33
CA VAL A 1036 -26.17 -7.73 1.56
C VAL A 1036 -25.68 -8.37 0.27
N LEU A 1037 -26.38 -8.18 -0.85
CA LEU A 1037 -25.96 -8.68 -2.17
C LEU A 1037 -24.56 -8.16 -2.55
N LYS A 1038 -24.29 -6.87 -2.31
CA LYS A 1038 -22.99 -6.24 -2.51
C LYS A 1038 -21.89 -6.92 -1.70
N GLN A 1039 -22.11 -7.21 -0.42
CA GLN A 1039 -21.07 -7.86 0.41
C GLN A 1039 -20.77 -9.29 -0.07
N ILE A 1040 -21.80 -10.01 -0.51
CA ILE A 1040 -21.63 -11.34 -1.12
C ILE A 1040 -20.82 -11.21 -2.42
N LEU A 1041 -21.17 -10.26 -3.30
CA LEU A 1041 -20.45 -10.02 -4.55
C LEU A 1041 -18.99 -9.61 -4.31
N ARG A 1042 -18.71 -8.72 -3.35
CA ARG A 1042 -17.34 -8.34 -2.95
C ARG A 1042 -16.52 -9.55 -2.52
N SER A 1043 -17.14 -10.45 -1.76
CA SER A 1043 -16.48 -11.66 -1.29
C SER A 1043 -16.19 -12.64 -2.42
N ARG A 1044 -17.12 -12.79 -3.37
CA ARG A 1044 -16.97 -13.68 -4.53
C ARG A 1044 -15.96 -13.16 -5.56
N LEU A 1045 -15.87 -11.84 -5.71
CA LEU A 1045 -14.98 -11.16 -6.66
C LEU A 1045 -13.63 -10.72 -6.05
N LEU A 1046 -13.33 -11.18 -4.83
CA LEU A 1046 -12.14 -10.78 -4.08
C LEU A 1046 -10.83 -11.21 -4.75
N LEU A 1047 -10.84 -12.38 -5.40
CA LEU A 1047 -9.66 -12.99 -6.02
C LEU A 1047 -9.17 -12.18 -7.23
N GLN A 1048 -10.11 -11.63 -7.99
CA GLN A 1048 -9.93 -10.81 -9.20
C GLN A 1048 -9.65 -9.34 -8.86
N LYS A 1049 -9.86 -8.97 -7.59
CA LYS A 1049 -9.80 -7.60 -7.07
C LYS A 1049 -10.74 -6.64 -7.81
N TRP A 1050 -11.86 -7.14 -8.34
CA TRP A 1050 -12.87 -6.28 -8.97
C TRP A 1050 -13.61 -5.47 -7.91
N VAL A 1051 -13.96 -4.25 -8.29
CA VAL A 1051 -14.64 -3.32 -7.39
C VAL A 1051 -16.15 -3.54 -7.53
N VAL A 1052 -16.82 -3.62 -6.39
CA VAL A 1052 -18.28 -3.63 -6.30
C VAL A 1052 -18.71 -2.39 -5.55
N GLU A 1053 -19.26 -1.44 -6.30
CA GLU A 1053 -19.74 -0.14 -5.83
C GLU A 1053 -21.26 -0.16 -5.69
N ASP A 1054 -21.77 0.71 -4.82
CA ASP A 1054 -23.16 0.75 -4.39
C ASP A 1054 -23.64 2.19 -4.48
N GLN A 1055 -24.73 2.40 -5.20
CA GLN A 1055 -25.24 3.71 -5.59
C GLN A 1055 -24.23 4.62 -6.33
N PRO A 1056 -23.29 4.12 -7.17
CA PRO A 1056 -22.41 5.01 -7.91
C PRO A 1056 -23.21 5.80 -8.96
N ARG A 1057 -23.01 7.12 -8.96
CA ARG A 1057 -23.64 8.02 -9.91
C ARG A 1057 -23.05 7.86 -11.31
N GLY A 1058 -23.88 7.73 -12.34
CA GLY A 1058 -23.44 7.61 -13.73
C GLY A 1058 -24.59 7.36 -14.72
N GLY A 1059 -24.29 7.58 -16.01
CA GLY A 1059 -25.30 7.56 -17.08
C GLY A 1059 -26.43 8.56 -16.87
N TYR A 1060 -27.58 8.28 -17.47
CA TYR A 1060 -28.73 9.18 -17.47
C TYR A 1060 -29.96 8.50 -16.88
N SER A 1061 -30.64 9.19 -15.98
CA SER A 1061 -31.99 8.84 -15.55
C SER A 1061 -33.02 9.26 -16.62
N GLY A 1062 -34.25 8.76 -16.51
CA GLY A 1062 -35.34 9.10 -17.44
C GLY A 1062 -35.70 10.59 -17.51
N SER A 1063 -35.22 11.42 -16.57
CA SER A 1063 -35.37 12.89 -16.59
C SER A 1063 -34.18 13.63 -17.23
N GLY A 1064 -33.17 12.90 -17.72
CA GLY A 1064 -31.96 13.46 -18.35
C GLY A 1064 -30.86 13.90 -17.37
N GLY A 1065 -31.07 13.77 -16.06
CA GLY A 1065 -30.04 13.99 -15.03
C GLY A 1065 -29.17 12.75 -14.78
N VAL A 1066 -28.10 12.89 -13.99
CA VAL A 1066 -27.18 11.78 -13.67
C VAL A 1066 -27.94 10.64 -12.98
N GLY A 1067 -27.83 9.42 -13.51
CA GLY A 1067 -28.49 8.24 -12.94
C GLY A 1067 -27.83 7.77 -11.64
N GLU A 1068 -28.63 7.23 -10.72
CA GLU A 1068 -28.16 6.49 -9.54
C GLU A 1068 -28.29 5.00 -9.86
N ARG A 1069 -27.15 4.30 -9.90
CA ARG A 1069 -27.06 2.88 -10.28
C ARG A 1069 -26.99 2.05 -9.01
N ASP A 1070 -27.83 1.03 -8.82
CA ASP A 1070 -27.86 0.31 -7.54
C ASP A 1070 -26.53 -0.37 -7.21
N ILE A 1071 -26.04 -1.27 -8.09
CA ILE A 1071 -24.74 -1.92 -7.90
C ILE A 1071 -23.97 -1.91 -9.22
N VAL A 1072 -22.69 -1.55 -9.16
CA VAL A 1072 -21.79 -1.60 -10.32
C VAL A 1072 -20.62 -2.53 -10.02
N VAL A 1073 -20.41 -3.49 -10.91
CA VAL A 1073 -19.18 -4.28 -10.94
C VAL A 1073 -18.27 -3.60 -11.94
N SER A 1074 -17.24 -2.95 -11.41
CA SER A 1074 -16.21 -2.31 -12.21
C SER A 1074 -14.89 -3.01 -11.97
N ASN A 1075 -14.05 -2.88 -12.95
CA ASN A 1075 -12.70 -3.38 -12.84
C ASN A 1075 -11.80 -2.37 -13.51
N GLY A 1076 -11.90 -1.18 -12.93
CA GLY A 1076 -11.88 -0.14 -13.87
C GLY A 1076 -12.15 1.26 -13.47
N THR A 1077 -11.68 2.09 -14.39
CA THR A 1077 -12.56 2.97 -15.17
C THR A 1077 -13.58 2.20 -16.06
N ALA A 1078 -13.31 0.96 -16.46
CA ALA A 1078 -14.25 0.08 -17.15
C ALA A 1078 -15.33 -0.51 -16.21
N THR A 1079 -16.58 -0.10 -16.45
CA THR A 1079 -17.77 -0.81 -15.93
C THR A 1079 -17.93 -2.14 -16.66
N LEU A 1080 -17.88 -3.25 -15.92
CA LEU A 1080 -18.09 -4.58 -16.47
C LEU A 1080 -19.58 -4.94 -16.50
N ALA A 1081 -20.29 -4.63 -15.42
CA ALA A 1081 -21.72 -4.85 -15.32
C ALA A 1081 -22.41 -3.81 -14.44
N VAL A 1082 -23.61 -3.40 -14.86
CA VAL A 1082 -24.54 -2.62 -14.03
C VAL A 1082 -25.69 -3.52 -13.60
N ILE A 1083 -26.02 -3.46 -12.32
CA ILE A 1083 -27.08 -4.24 -11.71
C ILE A 1083 -28.14 -3.24 -11.21
N GLU A 1084 -29.35 -3.36 -11.74
CA GLU A 1084 -30.56 -2.74 -11.21
C GLU A 1084 -31.30 -3.74 -10.35
N THR A 1085 -31.72 -3.30 -9.18
CA THR A 1085 -32.48 -4.08 -8.23
C THR A 1085 -33.90 -3.50 -8.09
N VAL A 1086 -34.87 -4.37 -7.81
CA VAL A 1086 -36.24 -3.93 -7.57
C VAL A 1086 -36.97 -4.87 -6.64
N VAL A 1087 -37.55 -4.34 -5.56
CA VAL A 1087 -38.44 -5.08 -4.65
C VAL A 1087 -39.86 -5.03 -5.18
N THR A 1088 -40.53 -6.19 -5.18
CA THR A 1088 -41.96 -6.22 -5.48
C THR A 1088 -42.74 -7.28 -4.69
N ASP A 1089 -43.94 -6.88 -4.25
CA ASP A 1089 -44.90 -7.78 -3.58
C ASP A 1089 -45.88 -8.42 -4.58
N PHE A 1090 -46.25 -7.73 -5.65
CA PHE A 1090 -47.12 -8.21 -6.76
C PHE A 1090 -46.47 -7.92 -8.13
N VAL A 1091 -47.00 -8.44 -9.24
CA VAL A 1091 -46.44 -8.14 -10.58
C VAL A 1091 -46.81 -6.71 -11.01
N ASN A 1092 -46.05 -5.71 -10.56
CA ASN A 1092 -46.24 -4.31 -10.92
C ASN A 1092 -45.64 -4.03 -12.30
N LYS A 1093 -46.45 -4.22 -13.34
CA LYS A 1093 -46.05 -4.08 -14.75
C LYS A 1093 -45.41 -2.73 -15.08
N GLY A 1094 -45.93 -1.63 -14.54
CA GLY A 1094 -45.41 -0.29 -14.79
C GLY A 1094 -44.04 -0.09 -14.15
N ASN A 1095 -43.87 -0.53 -12.89
CA ASN A 1095 -42.60 -0.36 -12.18
C ASN A 1095 -41.47 -1.22 -12.79
N LEU A 1096 -41.73 -2.51 -13.01
CA LEU A 1096 -40.76 -3.44 -13.60
C LEU A 1096 -40.30 -2.98 -14.99
N THR A 1097 -41.21 -2.45 -15.81
CA THR A 1097 -40.88 -1.93 -17.14
C THR A 1097 -40.10 -0.61 -17.05
N SER A 1098 -40.42 0.25 -16.08
CA SER A 1098 -39.72 1.51 -15.83
C SER A 1098 -38.26 1.27 -15.44
N HIS A 1099 -37.99 0.37 -14.48
CA HIS A 1099 -36.62 0.03 -14.07
C HIS A 1099 -35.82 -0.64 -15.20
N PHE A 1100 -36.42 -1.55 -15.96
CA PHE A 1100 -35.79 -2.09 -17.18
C PHE A 1100 -35.42 -0.98 -18.19
N ASN A 1101 -36.33 -0.04 -18.46
CA ASN A 1101 -36.09 1.01 -19.45
C ASN A 1101 -34.99 2.00 -19.01
N LYS A 1102 -34.82 2.23 -17.71
CA LYS A 1102 -33.72 3.06 -17.16
C LYS A 1102 -32.38 2.36 -17.25
N LEU A 1103 -32.34 1.04 -17.06
CA LEU A 1103 -31.12 0.25 -16.97
C LEU A 1103 -30.18 0.46 -18.16
N LEU A 1104 -30.72 0.50 -19.38
CA LEU A 1104 -29.94 0.69 -20.61
C LEU A 1104 -29.43 2.13 -20.80
N GLY A 1105 -29.90 3.09 -20.00
CA GLY A 1105 -29.43 4.47 -19.97
C GLY A 1105 -28.34 4.76 -18.94
N TYR A 1106 -28.07 3.82 -18.02
CA TYR A 1106 -27.14 4.02 -16.91
C TYR A 1106 -25.66 3.89 -17.26
N ASP A 1107 -25.31 3.15 -18.32
CA ASP A 1107 -23.92 3.03 -18.75
C ASP A 1107 -23.82 2.55 -20.20
N THR A 1108 -22.60 2.48 -20.70
CA THR A 1108 -22.22 1.99 -22.03
C THR A 1108 -21.64 0.57 -22.00
N CYS A 1109 -21.66 -0.08 -20.83
CA CYS A 1109 -21.12 -1.43 -20.63
C CYS A 1109 -21.91 -2.49 -21.42
N ARG A 1110 -21.28 -3.65 -21.60
CA ARG A 1110 -21.85 -4.75 -22.38
C ARG A 1110 -22.91 -5.56 -21.61
N PHE A 1111 -22.80 -5.63 -20.28
CA PHE A 1111 -23.62 -6.51 -19.45
C PHE A 1111 -24.46 -5.71 -18.47
N PHE A 1112 -25.75 -6.03 -18.43
CA PHE A 1112 -26.70 -5.45 -17.49
C PHE A 1112 -27.46 -6.57 -16.80
N PHE A 1113 -27.78 -6.37 -15.52
CA PHE A 1113 -28.57 -7.29 -14.73
C PHE A 1113 -29.77 -6.56 -14.16
N HIS A 1114 -30.94 -7.18 -14.30
CA HIS A 1114 -32.17 -6.72 -13.68
C HIS A 1114 -32.61 -7.78 -12.67
N ILE A 1115 -32.42 -7.48 -11.39
CA ILE A 1115 -32.65 -8.38 -10.27
C ILE A 1115 -33.94 -7.98 -9.56
N THR A 1116 -34.93 -8.87 -9.57
CA THR A 1116 -36.19 -8.62 -8.87
C THR A 1116 -36.28 -9.44 -7.59
N TYR A 1117 -36.37 -8.75 -6.45
CA TYR A 1117 -36.63 -9.36 -5.14
C TYR A 1117 -38.14 -9.58 -4.96
N ALA A 1118 -38.60 -10.81 -5.19
CA ALA A 1118 -40.00 -11.19 -5.04
C ALA A 1118 -40.31 -11.53 -3.58
N ARG A 1119 -40.96 -10.60 -2.87
CA ARG A 1119 -41.35 -10.80 -1.46
C ARG A 1119 -42.63 -11.61 -1.31
N ARG A 1120 -43.61 -11.42 -2.20
CA ARG A 1120 -44.91 -12.13 -2.20
C ARG A 1120 -45.36 -12.63 -3.58
N SER A 1121 -44.62 -12.26 -4.64
CA SER A 1121 -44.96 -12.52 -6.04
C SER A 1121 -44.43 -13.85 -6.56
N ASN A 1122 -45.11 -14.40 -7.56
CA ASN A 1122 -44.61 -15.54 -8.32
C ASN A 1122 -43.51 -15.09 -9.30
N CYS A 1123 -42.28 -15.58 -9.10
CA CYS A 1123 -41.12 -15.30 -9.95
C CYS A 1123 -41.38 -15.61 -11.44
N ALA A 1124 -42.13 -16.67 -11.75
CA ALA A 1124 -42.45 -17.01 -13.14
C ALA A 1124 -43.36 -15.96 -13.80
N ALA A 1125 -44.30 -15.38 -13.05
CA ALA A 1125 -45.19 -14.33 -13.55
C ALA A 1125 -44.43 -13.00 -13.77
N ILE A 1126 -43.47 -12.68 -12.89
CA ILE A 1126 -42.55 -11.54 -13.05
C ILE A 1126 -41.72 -11.70 -14.33
N LEU A 1127 -41.06 -12.86 -14.49
CA LEU A 1127 -40.21 -13.14 -15.64
C LEU A 1127 -41.00 -13.20 -16.96
N ALA A 1128 -42.24 -13.70 -16.94
CA ALA A 1128 -43.11 -13.70 -18.12
C ALA A 1128 -43.47 -12.28 -18.57
N HIS A 1129 -43.75 -11.38 -17.62
CA HIS A 1129 -43.99 -9.97 -17.92
C HIS A 1129 -42.73 -9.27 -18.47
N LEU A 1130 -41.60 -9.42 -17.78
CA LEU A 1130 -40.33 -8.84 -18.23
C LEU A 1130 -39.92 -9.34 -19.62
N ARG A 1131 -40.17 -10.62 -19.93
CA ARG A 1131 -39.92 -11.18 -21.27
C ARG A 1131 -40.80 -10.58 -22.35
N ALA A 1132 -42.06 -10.25 -22.05
CA ALA A 1132 -42.90 -9.54 -23.00
C ALA A 1132 -42.39 -8.10 -23.19
N ALA A 1133 -42.08 -7.40 -22.09
CA ALA A 1133 -41.60 -6.01 -22.13
C ALA A 1133 -40.26 -5.87 -22.87
N CYS A 1134 -39.37 -6.84 -22.74
CA CYS A 1134 -38.03 -6.81 -23.34
C CYS A 1134 -38.03 -6.90 -24.87
N THR A 1135 -39.12 -7.37 -25.49
CA THR A 1135 -39.26 -7.43 -26.95
C THR A 1135 -39.61 -6.08 -27.60
N THR A 1136 -40.00 -5.09 -26.78
CA THR A 1136 -40.36 -3.74 -27.23
C THR A 1136 -39.55 -2.70 -26.45
N PRO A 1137 -38.23 -2.59 -26.66
CA PRO A 1137 -37.37 -1.64 -25.94
C PRO A 1137 -37.63 -0.18 -26.37
N SER A 1138 -37.01 0.77 -25.66
CA SER A 1138 -37.05 2.21 -25.98
C SER A 1138 -36.42 2.54 -27.34
N SER A 1139 -36.74 3.71 -27.91
CA SER A 1139 -36.30 4.08 -29.26
C SER A 1139 -34.78 4.15 -29.38
N GLY A 1140 -34.22 3.53 -30.43
CA GLY A 1140 -32.76 3.46 -30.66
C GLY A 1140 -32.12 2.13 -30.24
N ILE A 1141 -32.92 1.18 -29.73
CA ILE A 1141 -32.46 -0.13 -29.25
C ILE A 1141 -33.12 -1.23 -30.09
N ASN A 1142 -32.32 -2.09 -30.70
CA ASN A 1142 -32.83 -3.22 -31.48
C ASN A 1142 -32.76 -4.50 -30.65
N TYR A 1143 -33.90 -5.12 -30.37
CA TYR A 1143 -33.93 -6.46 -29.78
C TYR A 1143 -33.51 -7.52 -30.80
N ILE A 1144 -32.61 -8.41 -30.41
CA ILE A 1144 -32.08 -9.49 -31.26
C ILE A 1144 -32.80 -10.80 -30.95
N ASN A 1145 -32.62 -11.32 -29.73
CA ASN A 1145 -33.21 -12.57 -29.26
C ASN A 1145 -33.16 -12.66 -27.73
N SER A 1146 -33.75 -13.72 -27.18
CA SER A 1146 -33.65 -14.05 -25.75
C SER A 1146 -33.64 -15.56 -25.54
N SER A 1147 -32.94 -16.02 -24.52
CA SER A 1147 -32.86 -17.44 -24.14
C SER A 1147 -33.01 -17.62 -22.63
N ASN A 1148 -33.69 -18.69 -22.21
CA ASN A 1148 -33.76 -19.08 -20.81
C ASN A 1148 -32.37 -19.38 -20.25
N LEU A 1149 -32.14 -19.03 -18.99
CA LEU A 1149 -31.04 -19.62 -18.23
C LEU A 1149 -31.40 -21.06 -17.89
N GLY A 1150 -30.41 -21.96 -17.88
CA GLY A 1150 -30.63 -23.34 -17.46
C GLY A 1150 -31.07 -23.41 -16.00
N ASP A 1151 -31.99 -24.32 -15.71
CA ASP A 1151 -32.46 -24.60 -14.36
C ASP A 1151 -31.49 -25.61 -13.71
N PHE A 1152 -30.71 -25.15 -12.74
CA PHE A 1152 -29.66 -25.95 -12.08
C PHE A 1152 -29.73 -25.69 -10.57
N ASP A 1153 -30.01 -26.74 -9.80
CA ASP A 1153 -30.01 -26.77 -8.34
C ASP A 1153 -30.71 -25.57 -7.67
N SER A 1154 -29.99 -24.79 -6.88
CA SER A 1154 -30.50 -23.66 -6.09
C SER A 1154 -30.31 -22.29 -6.77
N MET A 1155 -29.87 -22.27 -8.03
CA MET A 1155 -29.62 -21.02 -8.75
C MET A 1155 -30.93 -20.32 -9.13
N PRO A 1156 -31.05 -18.99 -8.95
CA PRO A 1156 -32.26 -18.25 -9.29
C PRO A 1156 -32.68 -18.42 -10.77
N VAL A 1157 -33.99 -18.48 -10.99
CA VAL A 1157 -34.58 -18.56 -12.33
C VAL A 1157 -34.46 -17.23 -13.08
N GLY A 1158 -34.29 -17.31 -14.40
CA GLY A 1158 -34.08 -16.12 -15.21
C GLY A 1158 -33.94 -16.37 -16.71
N PHE A 1159 -33.70 -15.31 -17.46
CA PHE A 1159 -33.39 -15.37 -18.89
C PHE A 1159 -32.45 -14.25 -19.30
N LYS A 1160 -31.72 -14.44 -20.40
CA LYS A 1160 -30.89 -13.41 -21.03
C LYS A 1160 -31.55 -12.90 -22.30
N ALA A 1161 -31.46 -11.61 -22.56
CA ALA A 1161 -31.89 -10.95 -23.79
C ALA A 1161 -30.72 -10.20 -24.41
N HIS A 1162 -30.64 -10.23 -25.73
CA HIS A 1162 -29.58 -9.63 -26.53
C HIS A 1162 -30.12 -8.45 -27.33
N TYR A 1163 -29.36 -7.35 -27.36
CA TYR A 1163 -29.72 -6.11 -28.04
C TYR A 1163 -28.56 -5.57 -28.88
N GLU A 1164 -28.88 -4.69 -29.81
CA GLU A 1164 -27.93 -3.86 -30.56
C GLU A 1164 -28.27 -2.38 -30.35
N ILE A 1165 -27.28 -1.58 -29.90
CA ILE A 1165 -27.38 -0.12 -29.73
C ILE A 1165 -26.15 0.50 -30.38
N ASP A 1166 -26.32 1.37 -31.37
CA ASP A 1166 -25.22 2.03 -32.10
C ASP A 1166 -24.11 1.06 -32.53
N SER A 1167 -24.49 -0.07 -33.14
CA SER A 1167 -23.59 -1.16 -33.58
C SER A 1167 -22.84 -1.91 -32.45
N ARG A 1168 -23.24 -1.73 -31.18
CA ARG A 1168 -22.72 -2.48 -30.03
C ARG A 1168 -23.69 -3.58 -29.60
N HIS A 1169 -23.17 -4.77 -29.31
CA HIS A 1169 -23.95 -5.86 -28.74
C HIS A 1169 -24.04 -5.75 -27.22
N ILE A 1170 -25.26 -5.75 -26.69
CA ILE A 1170 -25.56 -5.65 -25.26
C ILE A 1170 -26.32 -6.89 -24.79
N VAL A 1171 -26.07 -7.32 -23.56
CA VAL A 1171 -26.76 -8.44 -22.91
C VAL A 1171 -27.42 -7.94 -21.63
N VAL A 1172 -28.73 -8.18 -21.51
CA VAL A 1172 -29.47 -7.94 -20.26
C VAL A 1172 -29.92 -9.27 -19.69
N VAL A 1173 -29.55 -9.53 -18.44
CA VAL A 1173 -29.92 -10.75 -17.71
C VAL A 1173 -31.00 -10.40 -16.69
N PHE A 1174 -32.14 -11.07 -16.77
CA PHE A 1174 -33.25 -10.89 -15.83
C PHE A 1174 -33.27 -12.06 -14.85
N LEU A 1175 -33.16 -11.75 -13.56
CA LEU A 1175 -33.21 -12.71 -12.46
C LEU A 1175 -34.39 -12.37 -11.52
N ALA A 1176 -35.14 -13.38 -11.09
CA ALA A 1176 -36.19 -13.21 -10.09
C ALA A 1176 -35.88 -14.09 -8.86
N LEU A 1177 -35.74 -13.45 -7.70
CA LEU A 1177 -35.31 -14.07 -6.45
C LEU A 1177 -36.51 -14.20 -5.52
N GLU A 1178 -36.84 -15.42 -5.09
CA GLU A 1178 -37.92 -15.68 -4.13
C GLU A 1178 -37.48 -15.38 -2.69
N ILE A 1179 -37.35 -14.10 -2.34
CA ILE A 1179 -36.99 -13.65 -0.97
C ILE A 1179 -38.12 -13.94 0.04
N GLY A 1180 -39.36 -14.00 -0.44
CA GLY A 1180 -40.53 -14.40 0.34
C GLY A 1180 -40.45 -15.82 0.91
N GLN A 1181 -39.89 -16.75 0.12
CA GLN A 1181 -39.89 -18.20 0.34
C GLN A 1181 -41.27 -18.75 0.73
N HIS A 1182 -42.31 -18.34 0.00
CA HIS A 1182 -43.68 -18.64 0.38
C HIS A 1182 -43.99 -20.13 0.23
N ILE A 1183 -43.45 -20.76 -0.80
CA ILE A 1183 -43.65 -22.19 -1.06
C ILE A 1183 -42.98 -23.02 0.04
N GLN A 1184 -41.70 -22.74 0.34
CA GLN A 1184 -40.95 -23.46 1.36
C GLN A 1184 -41.57 -23.27 2.76
N ARG A 1185 -42.07 -22.07 3.07
CA ARG A 1185 -42.79 -21.80 4.32
C ARG A 1185 -44.15 -22.49 4.39
N ALA A 1186 -44.91 -22.50 3.30
CA ALA A 1186 -46.19 -23.21 3.25
C ALA A 1186 -45.98 -24.73 3.40
N THR A 1187 -44.93 -25.27 2.78
CA THR A 1187 -44.54 -26.68 2.91
C THR A 1187 -44.04 -27.01 4.33
N ALA A 1188 -43.19 -26.17 4.93
CA ALA A 1188 -42.72 -26.36 6.31
C ALA A 1188 -43.83 -26.19 7.35
N ALA A 1189 -44.84 -25.34 7.09
CA ALA A 1189 -46.02 -25.20 7.95
C ALA A 1189 -47.07 -26.30 7.76
N SER A 1190 -46.93 -27.12 6.71
CA SER A 1190 -47.76 -28.29 6.43
C SER A 1190 -47.17 -29.62 6.94
N GLN A 1191 -46.00 -29.55 7.57
CA GLN A 1191 -45.37 -30.61 8.37
C GLN A 1191 -45.55 -30.29 9.85
#